data_AF-A0A8H6VT10-F1
#
_entry.id   AF-A0A8H6VT10-F1
#
_cell.length_a   1.000
_cell.length_b   1.000
_cell.length_c   1.000
_cell.angle_alpha   90.00
_cell.angle_beta   90.00
_cell.angle_gamma   90.00
#
_symmetry.space_group_name_H-M   'P 1'
#
loop_
_entity.id
_entity.type
_entity.pdbx_description
1 polymer ?
#
loop_
_entity_poly.entity_id
_entity_poly.type
_entity_poly.pdbx_seq_one_letter_code
_entity_poly.pdbx_strand_id
1 'polypeptide(L)'
;MLLVQLNVELLHLVCEELSLPDIFSLRQTCRFLCDATRSKSLWVHRMEALQTRGSNIPPYIHDYHLLESSVLEALVRRLTKVADHQLHRDDAPSRYCSLGLPQPITWLRLVDGRWLFVAFSNRESSQLACWDISGLNAGYGTPVAEAFLPGRVNSAQVEIQCEGIVLALGIEGEQPSTLVTTLQRQEHQFAFYELANLKTSSYVLMLSGSLLGCAIQNQDNTPHLLDWKNGHSYEIAAPPGGHDVPDRRSVPHLMAMHNDVLVIVRCAGIEVYNFSADSIVFLHHIHAHPIWEAVLVPSPVLHLLLLTRTGLESVIFDSNVNDQASVPSITCLAQTPPCRCASAFDGPPCQSIYHSVPWYCLSAGTSGHKCMWISVAGGDGQSTVDPYLMSMDIPQYGTLRPLGISQPISWSLGPPDSPALWGLPSLDFDDTLGTVVMGNCFGELAFYDYDKYLDRCLWLSPDPSWISDEPLRQMLEQSPVVLDTPPYLTKGISADEIRRRTSHWSQELRTSSANARMDWSECRAVYWWQGLPCDYAWVFQHAYGFPGRVLPETYFENHDGGCNVSFRIGNRRFIFVDTRNDDAHFRSWPTFRSREPGSDDEDSDEEEDPWVFAFSEQQFTTRGTVITARGAYLQAYARERGREFEEPGRDRGQELKERGGYKDWPDMAWLSRCPLLLFE
;
A
#
# COMPACT_ATOMS: atom_id res chain seq x y z
N MET A 1 3.64 27.81 53.36
CA MET A 1 2.30 28.08 52.79
C MET A 1 1.77 26.74 52.30
N LEU A 2 0.57 26.32 52.70
CA LEU A 2 0.03 25.04 52.22
C LEU A 2 -0.46 25.22 50.77
N LEU A 3 -0.19 24.26 49.87
CA LEU A 3 -0.65 24.33 48.46
C LEU A 3 -2.16 24.56 48.35
N VAL A 4 -2.94 24.05 49.31
CA VAL A 4 -4.40 24.24 49.39
C VAL A 4 -4.84 25.68 49.74
N GLN A 5 -3.90 26.57 50.08
CA GLN A 5 -4.16 27.99 50.34
C GLN A 5 -3.91 28.87 49.11
N LEU A 6 -3.34 28.31 48.03
CA LEU A 6 -3.20 28.99 46.76
C LEU A 6 -4.56 29.06 46.05
N ASN A 7 -4.76 30.12 45.26
CA ASN A 7 -5.83 30.10 44.27
C ASN A 7 -5.51 29.06 43.17
N VAL A 8 -6.54 28.64 42.44
CA VAL A 8 -6.40 27.59 41.42
C VAL A 8 -5.41 27.98 40.31
N GLU A 9 -5.37 29.26 39.95
CA GLU A 9 -4.45 29.79 38.93
C GLU A 9 -2.98 29.64 39.32
N LEU A 10 -2.59 30.04 40.54
CA LEU A 10 -1.22 29.87 41.02
C LEU A 10 -0.87 28.40 41.19
N LEU A 11 -1.84 27.56 41.55
CA LEU A 11 -1.65 26.12 41.59
C LEU A 11 -1.42 25.53 40.19
N HIS A 12 -2.09 26.03 39.15
CA HIS A 12 -1.86 25.60 37.76
C HIS A 12 -0.44 25.94 37.30
N LEU A 13 0.07 27.13 37.62
CA LEU A 13 1.47 27.50 37.35
C LEU A 13 2.46 26.57 38.06
N VAL A 14 2.19 26.20 39.33
CA VAL A 14 3.00 25.19 40.02
C VAL A 14 2.90 23.84 39.31
N CYS A 15 1.69 23.44 38.92
CA CYS A 15 1.46 22.19 38.23
C CYS A 15 2.12 22.15 36.85
N GLU A 16 2.33 23.25 36.15
CA GLU A 16 3.03 23.31 34.85
C GLU A 16 4.51 22.89 34.94
N GLU A 17 5.16 23.17 36.07
CA GLU A 17 6.57 22.83 36.32
C GLU A 17 6.78 21.37 36.75
N LEU A 18 5.70 20.65 37.05
CA LEU A 18 5.77 19.26 37.53
C LEU A 18 5.87 18.24 36.39
N SER A 19 6.23 17.00 36.70
CA SER A 19 6.05 15.90 35.76
C SER A 19 4.59 15.41 35.78
N LEU A 20 4.16 14.68 34.74
CA LEU A 20 2.83 14.03 34.76
C LEU A 20 2.65 13.09 35.98
N PRO A 21 3.63 12.23 36.34
CA PRO A 21 3.58 11.44 37.57
C PRO A 21 3.36 12.27 38.84
N ASP A 22 4.01 13.44 38.95
CA ASP A 22 3.88 14.32 40.11
C ASP A 22 2.47 14.94 40.20
N ILE A 23 1.89 15.35 39.06
CA ILE A 23 0.50 15.83 39.02
C ILE A 23 -0.46 14.72 39.49
N PHE A 24 -0.27 13.48 39.04
CA PHE A 24 -1.10 12.36 39.48
C PHE A 24 -0.90 12.02 40.95
N SER A 25 0.31 12.19 41.47
CA SER A 25 0.59 12.03 42.90
C SER A 25 -0.09 13.12 43.72
N LEU A 26 -0.04 14.38 43.27
CA LEU A 26 -0.77 15.50 43.90
C LEU A 26 -2.28 15.26 43.93
N ARG A 27 -2.84 14.72 42.84
CA ARG A 27 -4.27 14.38 42.73
C ARG A 27 -4.74 13.41 43.83
N GLN A 28 -3.87 12.52 44.31
CA GLN A 28 -4.21 11.53 45.34
C GLN A 28 -4.18 12.09 46.78
N THR A 29 -3.72 13.34 46.97
CA THR A 29 -3.52 13.89 48.32
C THR A 29 -4.80 14.40 48.98
N CYS A 30 -5.65 15.15 48.26
CA CYS A 30 -6.91 15.67 48.77
C CYS A 30 -7.88 16.04 47.62
N ARG A 31 -9.17 16.22 47.96
CA ARG A 31 -10.22 16.55 46.98
C ARG A 31 -9.96 17.84 46.20
N PHE A 32 -9.50 18.90 46.89
CA PHE A 32 -9.20 20.18 46.24
C PHE A 32 -8.12 20.03 45.16
N LEU A 33 -7.02 19.33 45.47
CA LEU A 33 -5.96 19.08 44.50
C LEU A 33 -6.42 18.10 43.40
N CYS A 34 -7.31 17.17 43.73
CA CYS A 34 -7.93 16.30 42.72
C CYS A 34 -8.75 17.12 41.70
N ASP A 35 -9.60 18.02 42.17
CA ASP A 35 -10.45 18.85 41.31
C ASP A 35 -9.59 19.86 40.51
N ALA A 36 -8.61 20.50 41.15
CA ALA A 36 -7.73 21.48 40.50
C ALA A 36 -6.85 20.86 39.40
N THR A 37 -6.29 19.65 39.63
CA THR A 37 -5.49 18.91 38.63
C THR A 37 -6.33 18.25 37.54
N ARG A 38 -7.66 18.30 37.64
CA ARG A 38 -8.60 17.88 36.58
C ARG A 38 -9.18 19.07 35.82
N SER A 39 -8.74 20.29 36.10
CA SER A 39 -9.21 21.48 35.38
C SER A 39 -8.79 21.44 33.92
N LYS A 40 -9.73 21.78 33.02
CA LYS A 40 -9.46 21.90 31.58
C LYS A 40 -8.35 22.91 31.28
N SER A 41 -8.31 24.03 32.01
CA SER A 41 -7.30 25.09 31.82
C SER A 41 -5.86 24.58 31.98
N LEU A 42 -5.61 23.73 32.97
CA LEU A 42 -4.30 23.11 33.19
C LEU A 42 -3.86 22.29 31.97
N TRP A 43 -4.77 21.48 31.44
CA TRP A 43 -4.46 20.60 30.31
C TRP A 43 -4.35 21.34 28.98
N VAL A 44 -5.08 22.45 28.81
CA VAL A 44 -4.89 23.38 27.69
C VAL A 44 -3.48 23.96 27.71
N HIS A 45 -3.02 24.52 28.84
CA HIS A 45 -1.66 25.07 28.93
C HIS A 45 -0.58 24.02 28.73
N ARG A 46 -0.80 22.79 29.21
CA ARG A 46 0.10 21.66 28.93
C ARG A 46 0.14 21.30 27.45
N MET A 47 -0.99 21.34 26.76
CA MET A 47 -1.04 21.12 25.32
C MET A 47 -0.25 22.21 24.57
N GLU A 48 -0.47 23.47 24.91
CA GLU A 48 0.28 24.61 24.35
C GLU A 48 1.79 24.46 24.56
N ALA A 49 2.20 24.00 25.75
CA ALA A 49 3.60 23.71 26.05
C ALA A 49 4.17 22.54 25.21
N LEU A 50 3.39 21.48 24.96
CA LEU A 50 3.79 20.38 24.08
C LEU A 50 3.92 20.83 22.63
N GLN A 51 2.97 21.62 22.12
CA GLN A 51 3.04 22.21 20.78
C GLN A 51 4.29 23.10 20.64
N THR A 52 4.60 23.92 21.66
CA THR A 52 5.80 24.77 21.69
C THR A 52 7.09 23.95 21.66
N ARG A 53 7.06 22.71 22.18
CA ARG A 53 8.17 21.74 22.11
C ARG A 53 8.22 20.95 20.80
N GLY A 54 7.30 21.20 19.86
CA GLY A 54 7.25 20.53 18.57
C GLY A 54 6.45 19.23 18.54
N SER A 55 5.62 18.95 19.55
CA SER A 55 4.67 17.83 19.46
C SER A 55 3.55 18.18 18.49
N ASN A 56 3.24 17.25 17.58
CA ASN A 56 2.18 17.44 16.60
C ASN A 56 0.85 16.97 17.18
N ILE A 57 -0.18 17.77 16.93
CA ILE A 57 -1.55 17.37 17.22
C ILE A 57 -2.05 16.51 16.05
N PRO A 58 -2.75 15.40 16.31
CA PRO A 58 -3.38 14.62 15.25
C PRO A 58 -4.24 15.51 14.35
N PRO A 59 -4.12 15.40 13.01
CA PRO A 59 -4.74 16.35 12.07
C PRO A 59 -6.28 16.34 12.11
N TYR A 60 -6.86 15.23 12.55
CA TYR A 60 -8.30 15.06 12.75
C TYR A 60 -8.82 15.71 14.05
N ILE A 61 -7.95 16.32 14.85
CA ILE A 61 -8.33 17.16 15.99
C ILE A 61 -8.20 18.63 15.57
N HIS A 62 -9.30 19.20 15.09
CA HIS A 62 -9.32 20.59 14.60
C HIS A 62 -9.11 21.62 15.72
N ASP A 63 -9.77 21.43 16.86
CA ASP A 63 -9.67 22.33 18.02
C ASP A 63 -9.69 21.53 19.33
N TYR A 64 -8.52 21.39 19.96
CA TYR A 64 -8.39 20.70 21.22
C TYR A 64 -9.02 21.47 22.40
N HIS A 65 -9.30 22.77 22.25
CA HIS A 65 -10.05 23.55 23.23
C HIS A 65 -11.51 23.15 23.30
N LEU A 66 -12.05 22.42 22.31
CA LEU A 66 -13.41 21.88 22.35
C LEU A 66 -13.50 20.53 23.06
N LEU A 67 -12.38 19.83 23.23
CA LEU A 67 -12.34 18.53 23.89
C LEU A 67 -12.78 18.59 25.36
N GLU A 68 -13.41 17.53 25.85
CA GLU A 68 -13.65 17.37 27.28
C GLU A 68 -12.32 17.30 28.05
N SER A 69 -12.32 17.77 29.29
CA SER A 69 -11.08 17.82 30.09
C SER A 69 -10.41 16.46 30.28
N SER A 70 -11.21 15.38 30.37
CA SER A 70 -10.73 14.01 30.49
C SER A 70 -10.04 13.51 29.22
N VAL A 71 -10.58 13.87 28.05
CA VAL A 71 -10.05 13.54 26.73
C VAL A 71 -8.78 14.34 26.47
N LEU A 72 -8.79 15.65 26.75
CA LEU A 72 -7.61 16.51 26.62
C LEU A 72 -6.47 16.05 27.53
N GLU A 73 -6.77 15.71 28.80
CA GLU A 73 -5.77 15.14 29.71
C GLU A 73 -5.12 13.88 29.13
N ALA A 74 -5.91 12.94 28.62
CA ALA A 74 -5.36 11.71 28.08
C ALA A 74 -4.59 11.96 26.77
N LEU A 75 -4.99 12.93 25.95
CA LEU A 75 -4.23 13.34 24.75
C LEU A 75 -2.87 13.93 25.13
N VAL A 76 -2.83 14.85 26.10
CA VAL A 76 -1.58 15.40 26.64
C VAL A 76 -0.68 14.28 27.16
N ARG A 77 -1.23 13.31 27.92
CA ARG A 77 -0.46 12.15 28.40
C ARG A 77 0.12 11.36 27.24
N ARG A 78 -0.68 11.11 26.21
CA ARG A 78 -0.28 10.33 25.03
C ARG A 78 0.83 11.03 24.24
N LEU A 79 0.63 12.29 23.90
CA LEU A 79 1.62 13.09 23.16
C LEU A 79 2.92 13.25 23.95
N THR A 80 2.84 13.40 25.28
CA THR A 80 4.05 13.44 26.13
C THR A 80 4.85 12.15 26.01
N LYS A 81 4.19 10.98 26.11
CA LYS A 81 4.86 9.68 25.97
C LYS A 81 5.47 9.49 24.59
N VAL A 82 4.74 9.82 23.53
CA VAL A 82 5.23 9.73 22.16
C VAL A 82 6.44 10.65 21.97
N ALA A 83 6.38 11.88 22.47
CA ALA A 83 7.50 12.82 22.43
C ALA A 83 8.73 12.31 23.20
N ASP A 84 8.53 11.72 24.38
CA ASP A 84 9.62 11.12 25.17
C ASP A 84 10.25 9.93 24.41
N HIS A 85 9.45 9.05 23.81
CA HIS A 85 9.95 7.96 22.97
C HIS A 85 10.77 8.46 21.78
N GLN A 86 10.28 9.51 21.10
CA GLN A 86 10.99 10.12 19.98
C GLN A 86 12.32 10.76 20.42
N LEU A 87 12.34 11.40 21.59
CA LEU A 87 13.55 12.05 22.13
C LEU A 87 14.64 11.02 22.46
N HIS A 88 14.26 9.91 23.10
CA HIS A 88 15.22 8.92 23.57
C HIS A 88 15.75 8.00 22.47
N ARG A 89 15.11 7.99 21.28
CA ARG A 89 15.38 7.00 20.21
C ARG A 89 15.38 5.55 20.73
N ASP A 90 14.68 5.33 21.82
CA ASP A 90 14.63 4.07 22.56
C ASP A 90 13.26 3.39 22.36
N ASP A 91 13.35 2.07 22.23
CA ASP A 91 12.29 1.07 22.12
C ASP A 91 11.44 1.09 20.83
N ALA A 92 11.42 -0.06 20.16
CA ALA A 92 10.39 -0.40 19.19
C ALA A 92 9.00 -0.29 19.86
N PRO A 93 7.95 0.11 19.13
CA PRO A 93 6.62 0.17 19.70
C PRO A 93 6.27 -1.20 20.29
N SER A 94 5.67 -1.18 21.47
CA SER A 94 5.31 -2.41 22.15
C SER A 94 4.15 -3.05 21.40
N ARG A 95 4.31 -4.34 21.10
CA ARG A 95 3.25 -5.13 20.49
C ARG A 95 2.05 -5.12 21.43
N TYR A 96 0.93 -4.69 20.88
CA TYR A 96 -0.31 -4.52 21.63
C TYR A 96 -1.29 -5.68 21.36
N CYS A 97 -1.51 -6.02 20.09
CA CYS A 97 -2.46 -7.05 19.70
C CYS A 97 -2.01 -7.77 18.42
N SER A 98 -2.44 -9.00 18.23
CA SER A 98 -2.36 -9.68 16.94
C SER A 98 -3.54 -10.61 16.75
N LEU A 99 -4.04 -10.60 15.51
CA LEU A 99 -5.17 -11.39 15.07
C LEU A 99 -4.71 -12.23 13.87
N GLY A 100 -5.01 -13.52 13.89
CA GLY A 100 -4.85 -14.38 12.73
C GLY A 100 -6.14 -14.36 11.91
N LEU A 101 -6.10 -13.75 10.73
CA LEU A 101 -7.22 -13.77 9.80
C LEU A 101 -7.22 -15.05 8.96
N PRO A 102 -8.40 -15.55 8.57
CA PRO A 102 -8.50 -16.78 7.79
C PRO A 102 -8.04 -16.63 6.34
N GLN A 103 -7.77 -15.41 5.87
CA GLN A 103 -7.35 -15.11 4.50
C GLN A 103 -6.14 -14.15 4.47
N PRO A 104 -5.37 -14.16 3.37
CA PRO A 104 -4.35 -13.15 3.09
C PRO A 104 -4.90 -11.73 3.16
N ILE A 105 -4.19 -10.83 3.85
CA ILE A 105 -4.49 -9.40 3.84
C ILE A 105 -3.96 -8.81 2.53
N THR A 106 -4.82 -8.11 1.81
CA THR A 106 -4.49 -7.50 0.51
C THR A 106 -4.38 -5.99 0.57
N TRP A 107 -5.02 -5.37 1.57
CA TRP A 107 -4.96 -3.94 1.84
C TRP A 107 -5.40 -3.65 3.27
N LEU A 108 -4.85 -2.59 3.87
CA LEU A 108 -5.32 -2.06 5.14
C LEU A 108 -5.08 -0.55 5.22
N ARG A 109 -5.89 0.15 6.02
CA ARG A 109 -5.70 1.57 6.37
C ARG A 109 -6.18 1.91 7.78
N LEU A 110 -5.40 2.74 8.46
CA LEU A 110 -5.74 3.36 9.72
C LEU A 110 -6.31 4.76 9.48
N VAL A 111 -7.53 5.00 9.92
CA VAL A 111 -8.26 6.25 9.73
C VAL A 111 -8.55 6.87 11.10
N ASP A 112 -8.22 8.16 11.26
CA ASP A 112 -8.44 8.94 12.48
C ASP A 112 -7.87 8.33 13.77
N GLY A 113 -6.79 7.56 13.65
CA GLY A 113 -6.17 6.88 14.79
C GLY A 113 -7.09 5.87 15.51
N ARG A 114 -8.26 5.55 14.94
CA ARG A 114 -9.32 4.76 15.59
C ARG A 114 -9.83 3.63 14.73
N TRP A 115 -10.15 3.91 13.47
CA TRP A 115 -10.80 2.95 12.58
C TRP A 115 -9.75 2.23 11.75
N LEU A 116 -9.67 0.91 11.90
CA LEU A 116 -8.84 0.08 11.04
C LEU A 116 -9.71 -0.61 10.01
N PHE A 117 -9.50 -0.30 8.75
CA PHE A 117 -10.10 -1.02 7.63
C PHE A 117 -9.10 -2.05 7.12
N VAL A 118 -9.56 -3.28 6.90
CA VAL A 118 -8.76 -4.36 6.32
C VAL A 118 -9.57 -5.05 5.24
N ALA A 119 -8.97 -5.17 4.06
CA ALA A 119 -9.44 -6.07 3.03
C ALA A 119 -8.57 -7.33 3.02
N PHE A 120 -9.22 -8.48 3.03
CA PHE A 120 -8.55 -9.77 3.02
C PHE A 120 -9.31 -10.73 2.12
N SER A 121 -8.58 -11.54 1.35
CA SER A 121 -9.17 -12.32 0.26
C SER A 121 -8.40 -13.60 0.02
N ASN A 122 -9.12 -14.68 -0.22
CA ASN A 122 -8.57 -15.94 -0.65
C ASN A 122 -9.29 -16.46 -1.89
N ARG A 123 -9.15 -17.76 -2.17
CA ARG A 123 -9.72 -18.43 -3.33
C ARG A 123 -11.24 -18.58 -3.30
N GLU A 124 -11.86 -18.41 -2.14
CA GLU A 124 -13.25 -18.75 -1.88
C GLU A 124 -14.07 -17.53 -1.45
N SER A 125 -13.43 -16.52 -0.89
CA SER A 125 -14.08 -15.36 -0.29
C SER A 125 -13.18 -14.12 -0.35
N SER A 126 -13.81 -12.97 -0.49
CA SER A 126 -13.21 -11.67 -0.29
C SER A 126 -14.06 -10.89 0.71
N GLN A 127 -13.41 -10.25 1.66
CA GLN A 127 -14.07 -9.53 2.74
C GLN A 127 -13.41 -8.19 2.99
N LEU A 128 -14.23 -7.23 3.41
CA LEU A 128 -13.84 -5.96 3.99
C LEU A 128 -14.34 -5.94 5.44
N ALA A 129 -13.46 -5.59 6.37
CA ALA A 129 -13.83 -5.46 7.78
C ALA A 129 -13.29 -4.16 8.37
N CYS A 130 -14.02 -3.64 9.35
CA CYS A 130 -13.65 -2.47 10.13
C CYS A 130 -13.53 -2.84 11.61
N TRP A 131 -12.41 -2.51 12.25
CA TRP A 131 -12.25 -2.59 13.69
C TRP A 131 -12.21 -1.18 14.29
N ASP A 132 -12.85 -1.04 15.44
CA ASP A 132 -12.57 0.06 16.35
C ASP A 132 -11.40 -0.35 17.24
N ILE A 133 -10.25 0.28 17.08
CA ILE A 133 -9.03 -0.03 17.84
C ILE A 133 -9.25 0.19 19.34
N SER A 134 -10.20 1.05 19.74
CA SER A 134 -10.59 1.19 21.14
C SER A 134 -11.26 -0.06 21.72
N GLY A 135 -12.01 -0.79 20.90
CA GLY A 135 -12.69 -2.03 21.29
C GLY A 135 -11.76 -3.22 21.43
N LEU A 136 -10.63 -3.23 20.70
CA LEU A 136 -9.63 -4.31 20.77
C LEU A 136 -9.07 -4.50 22.20
N ASN A 137 -9.05 -3.43 23.01
CA ASN A 137 -8.58 -3.45 24.41
C ASN A 137 -9.43 -4.30 25.34
N ALA A 138 -10.72 -4.44 25.01
CA ALA A 138 -11.63 -5.23 25.82
C ALA A 138 -11.62 -6.72 25.43
N GLY A 139 -10.68 -7.15 24.57
CA GLY A 139 -10.54 -8.54 24.12
C GLY A 139 -11.50 -8.93 22.99
N TYR A 140 -12.18 -7.95 22.37
CA TYR A 140 -13.03 -8.19 21.21
C TYR A 140 -12.15 -8.26 19.95
N GLY A 141 -11.83 -9.46 19.49
CA GLY A 141 -11.20 -9.68 18.18
C GLY A 141 -12.16 -9.51 17.00
N THR A 142 -13.45 -9.28 17.28
CA THR A 142 -14.49 -9.15 16.27
C THR A 142 -14.53 -7.73 15.71
N PRO A 143 -14.58 -7.57 14.38
CA PRO A 143 -14.81 -6.27 13.76
C PRO A 143 -16.18 -5.70 14.12
N VAL A 144 -16.28 -4.38 14.06
CA VAL A 144 -17.52 -3.63 14.27
C VAL A 144 -18.44 -3.67 13.06
N ALA A 145 -17.90 -3.93 11.87
CA ALA A 145 -18.60 -4.08 10.61
C ALA A 145 -17.80 -5.01 9.68
N GLU A 146 -18.50 -5.85 8.94
CA GLU A 146 -17.94 -6.71 7.89
C GLU A 146 -18.82 -6.62 6.64
N ALA A 147 -18.24 -6.95 5.49
CA ALA A 147 -18.97 -7.15 4.25
C ALA A 147 -18.21 -8.11 3.35
N PHE A 148 -18.94 -8.94 2.61
CA PHE A 148 -18.40 -9.78 1.56
C PHE A 148 -18.37 -9.02 0.24
N LEU A 149 -17.28 -9.22 -0.49
CA LEU A 149 -17.03 -8.59 -1.78
C LEU A 149 -17.07 -9.65 -2.89
N PRO A 150 -17.51 -9.29 -4.11
CA PRO A 150 -17.58 -10.22 -5.23
C PRO A 150 -16.19 -10.55 -5.81
N GLY A 151 -15.12 -9.96 -5.28
CA GLY A 151 -13.79 -10.08 -5.87
C GLY A 151 -12.70 -9.53 -4.97
N ARG A 152 -11.45 -9.92 -5.23
CA ARG A 152 -10.29 -9.49 -4.43
C ARG A 152 -10.08 -7.98 -4.52
N VAL A 153 -9.81 -7.34 -3.40
CA VAL A 153 -9.37 -5.94 -3.37
C VAL A 153 -7.89 -5.86 -3.75
N ASN A 154 -7.58 -5.19 -4.86
CA ASN A 154 -6.20 -5.07 -5.37
C ASN A 154 -5.58 -3.68 -5.19
N SER A 155 -6.41 -2.70 -4.87
CA SER A 155 -6.08 -1.30 -4.65
C SER A 155 -7.24 -0.67 -3.89
N ALA A 156 -6.95 0.29 -3.04
CA ALA A 156 -7.99 1.03 -2.35
C ALA A 156 -7.46 2.34 -1.80
N GLN A 157 -8.35 3.32 -1.72
CA GLN A 157 -8.12 4.62 -1.11
C GLN A 157 -9.25 4.92 -0.12
N VAL A 158 -8.93 5.71 0.90
CA VAL A 158 -9.87 6.12 1.94
C VAL A 158 -9.74 7.62 2.18
N GLU A 159 -10.88 8.27 2.37
CA GLU A 159 -10.96 9.69 2.63
C GLU A 159 -12.06 9.96 3.67
N ILE A 160 -11.81 10.91 4.55
CA ILE A 160 -12.82 11.41 5.47
C ILE A 160 -13.49 12.60 4.82
N GLN A 161 -14.78 12.49 4.60
CA GLN A 161 -15.62 13.53 4.02
C GLN A 161 -16.62 14.02 5.06
N CYS A 162 -17.28 15.15 4.80
CA CYS A 162 -18.33 15.67 5.68
C CYS A 162 -19.47 14.66 5.93
N GLU A 163 -19.63 13.71 5.01
CA GLU A 163 -20.69 12.69 4.99
C GLU A 163 -20.30 11.39 5.73
N GLY A 164 -19.03 11.23 6.09
CA GLY A 164 -18.49 10.02 6.71
C GLY A 164 -17.15 9.57 6.13
N ILE A 165 -16.77 8.35 6.46
CA ILE A 165 -15.58 7.69 5.88
C ILE A 165 -15.99 7.07 4.55
N VAL A 166 -15.36 7.51 3.46
CA VAL A 166 -15.58 6.99 2.12
C VAL A 166 -14.38 6.15 1.70
N LEU A 167 -14.65 4.94 1.23
CA LEU A 167 -13.67 4.01 0.70
C LEU A 167 -13.92 3.81 -0.80
N ALA A 168 -12.87 3.87 -1.59
CA ALA A 168 -12.89 3.50 -3.00
C ALA A 168 -12.02 2.25 -3.18
N LEU A 169 -12.64 1.15 -3.59
CA LEU A 169 -12.02 -0.18 -3.65
C LEU A 169 -11.95 -0.65 -5.11
N GLY A 170 -10.75 -0.98 -5.58
CA GLY A 170 -10.56 -1.69 -6.85
C GLY A 170 -10.81 -3.18 -6.64
N ILE A 171 -11.86 -3.70 -7.27
CA ILE A 171 -12.32 -5.09 -7.15
C ILE A 171 -11.91 -5.87 -8.40
N GLU A 172 -11.17 -6.96 -8.22
CA GLU A 172 -10.83 -7.90 -9.29
C GLU A 172 -12.00 -8.82 -9.61
N GLY A 173 -12.22 -9.09 -10.90
CA GLY A 173 -13.28 -9.98 -11.37
C GLY A 173 -13.11 -10.30 -12.85
N GLU A 174 -14.09 -11.00 -13.43
CA GLU A 174 -14.27 -11.09 -14.88
C GLU A 174 -14.51 -9.72 -15.47
N GLN A 175 -15.25 -8.88 -14.74
CA GLN A 175 -15.39 -7.46 -15.02
C GLN A 175 -14.82 -6.65 -13.85
N PRO A 176 -13.51 -6.31 -13.89
CA PRO A 176 -12.90 -5.46 -12.87
C PRO A 176 -13.68 -4.16 -12.70
N SER A 177 -13.90 -3.76 -11.46
CA SER A 177 -14.72 -2.60 -11.14
C SER A 177 -14.16 -1.82 -9.96
N THR A 178 -14.70 -0.62 -9.75
CA THR A 178 -14.43 0.19 -8.58
C THR A 178 -15.70 0.36 -7.76
N LEU A 179 -15.65 -0.13 -6.53
CA LEU A 179 -16.71 -0.01 -5.54
C LEU A 179 -16.41 1.16 -4.61
N VAL A 180 -17.27 2.18 -4.63
CA VAL A 180 -17.27 3.26 -3.65
C VAL A 180 -18.27 2.91 -2.56
N THR A 181 -17.79 2.82 -1.33
CA THR A 181 -18.57 2.42 -0.16
C THR A 181 -18.31 3.36 1.01
N THR A 182 -19.22 3.38 1.97
CA THR A 182 -19.07 4.12 3.22
C THR A 182 -19.42 3.25 4.41
N LEU A 183 -18.74 3.46 5.52
CA LEU A 183 -19.15 2.91 6.81
C LEU A 183 -20.29 3.78 7.33
N GLN A 184 -21.37 3.21 7.86
CA GLN A 184 -22.40 3.99 8.56
C GLN A 184 -22.94 3.27 9.77
N ARG A 185 -23.51 4.05 10.70
CA ARG A 185 -24.13 3.55 11.91
C ARG A 185 -25.66 3.56 11.78
N GLN A 186 -26.28 2.39 11.80
CA GLN A 186 -27.75 2.23 11.89
C GLN A 186 -28.12 1.44 13.14
N GLU A 187 -29.10 1.91 13.91
CA GLU A 187 -29.64 1.19 15.08
C GLU A 187 -28.57 0.62 16.04
N HIS A 188 -27.49 1.39 16.25
CA HIS A 188 -26.30 1.05 17.04
C HIS A 188 -25.30 0.06 16.43
N GLN A 189 -25.50 -0.45 15.22
CA GLN A 189 -24.56 -1.30 14.50
C GLN A 189 -23.90 -0.54 13.35
N PHE A 190 -22.62 -0.86 13.09
CA PHE A 190 -21.92 -0.35 11.92
C PHE A 190 -22.07 -1.33 10.76
N ALA A 191 -22.32 -0.80 9.57
CA ALA A 191 -22.39 -1.59 8.34
C ALA A 191 -21.84 -0.79 7.16
N PHE A 192 -21.41 -1.50 6.12
CA PHE A 192 -20.95 -0.89 4.89
C PHE A 192 -22.10 -0.71 3.90
N TYR A 193 -22.13 0.43 3.23
CA TYR A 193 -23.15 0.78 2.23
C TYR A 193 -22.51 1.21 0.92
N GLU A 194 -23.02 0.66 -0.17
CA GLU A 194 -22.62 1.05 -1.52
C GLU A 194 -23.09 2.48 -1.83
N LEU A 195 -22.14 3.32 -2.24
CA LEU A 195 -22.38 4.65 -2.79
C LEU A 195 -22.39 4.62 -4.32
N ALA A 196 -21.43 3.92 -4.93
CA ALA A 196 -21.34 3.75 -6.38
C ALA A 196 -20.59 2.45 -6.75
N ASN A 197 -20.93 1.88 -7.90
CA ASN A 197 -20.23 0.75 -8.50
C ASN A 197 -19.92 1.04 -9.97
N LEU A 198 -18.64 1.14 -10.28
CA LEU A 198 -18.11 1.66 -11.54
C LEU A 198 -17.47 0.52 -12.33
N LYS A 199 -18.21 -0.03 -13.30
CA LYS A 199 -17.80 -1.23 -14.04
C LYS A 199 -16.74 -0.99 -15.12
N THR A 200 -16.53 0.27 -15.50
CA THR A 200 -15.58 0.65 -16.56
C THR A 200 -14.23 1.06 -16.00
N SER A 201 -14.08 1.18 -14.68
CA SER A 201 -12.90 1.76 -14.05
C SER A 201 -12.41 0.85 -12.93
N SER A 202 -11.12 0.56 -12.89
CA SER A 202 -10.51 -0.26 -11.85
C SER A 202 -9.11 0.22 -11.51
N TYR A 203 -8.55 -0.35 -10.44
CA TYR A 203 -7.25 0.01 -9.87
C TYR A 203 -7.19 1.46 -9.37
N VAL A 204 -7.66 1.69 -8.14
CA VAL A 204 -7.81 3.02 -7.53
C VAL A 204 -6.45 3.55 -7.08
N LEU A 205 -6.07 4.73 -7.57
CA LEU A 205 -4.84 5.44 -7.23
C LEU A 205 -5.10 6.69 -6.38
N MET A 206 -6.28 7.28 -6.47
CA MET A 206 -6.62 8.53 -5.78
C MET A 206 -8.12 8.56 -5.43
N LEU A 207 -8.44 9.12 -4.27
CA LEU A 207 -9.79 9.54 -3.88
C LEU A 207 -9.68 10.95 -3.29
N SER A 208 -10.40 11.91 -3.86
CA SER A 208 -10.46 13.30 -3.38
C SER A 208 -11.84 13.88 -3.64
N GLY A 209 -12.65 14.01 -2.59
CA GLY A 209 -14.06 14.37 -2.66
C GLY A 209 -14.85 13.41 -3.58
N SER A 210 -15.47 13.96 -4.63
CA SER A 210 -16.19 13.16 -5.63
C SER A 210 -15.29 12.59 -6.73
N LEU A 211 -13.99 12.92 -6.76
CA LEU A 211 -13.09 12.54 -7.83
C LEU A 211 -12.30 11.28 -7.45
N LEU A 212 -12.29 10.31 -8.37
CA LEU A 212 -11.47 9.12 -8.35
C LEU A 212 -10.40 9.21 -9.43
N GLY A 213 -9.17 8.86 -9.08
CA GLY A 213 -8.13 8.53 -10.04
C GLY A 213 -8.01 7.02 -10.16
N CYS A 214 -8.24 6.50 -11.37
CA CYS A 214 -8.15 5.08 -11.68
C CYS A 214 -7.08 4.84 -12.75
N ALA A 215 -6.34 3.74 -12.64
CA ALA A 215 -5.30 3.43 -13.62
C ALA A 215 -5.79 2.64 -14.83
N ILE A 216 -6.94 1.98 -14.72
CA ILE A 216 -7.49 1.09 -15.76
C ILE A 216 -8.89 1.56 -16.16
N GLN A 217 -9.08 1.86 -17.44
CA GLN A 217 -10.37 2.20 -18.05
C GLN A 217 -10.73 1.17 -19.13
N ASN A 218 -11.93 0.59 -19.09
CA ASN A 218 -12.37 -0.40 -20.09
C ASN A 218 -11.37 -1.53 -20.36
N GLN A 219 -10.65 -1.94 -19.31
CA GLN A 219 -9.56 -2.94 -19.36
C GLN A 219 -8.28 -2.47 -20.11
N ASP A 220 -8.15 -1.19 -20.42
CA ASP A 220 -6.92 -0.56 -20.89
C ASP A 220 -6.21 0.14 -19.74
N ASN A 221 -4.87 0.09 -19.71
CA ASN A 221 -4.02 0.81 -18.76
C ASN A 221 -3.96 2.31 -19.09
N THR A 222 -5.11 2.97 -19.02
CA THR A 222 -5.29 4.38 -19.32
C THR A 222 -5.70 5.10 -18.04
N PRO A 223 -4.77 5.82 -17.40
CA PRO A 223 -5.10 6.63 -16.25
C PRO A 223 -6.15 7.68 -16.62
N HIS A 224 -7.16 7.82 -15.78
CA HIS A 224 -8.26 8.76 -15.99
C HIS A 224 -8.80 9.25 -14.64
N LEU A 225 -9.52 10.37 -14.67
CA LEU A 225 -10.30 10.82 -13.53
C LEU A 225 -11.79 10.54 -13.77
N LEU A 226 -12.51 10.21 -12.70
CA LEU A 226 -13.95 10.03 -12.73
C LEU A 226 -14.58 10.74 -11.53
N ASP A 227 -15.62 11.52 -11.78
CA ASP A 227 -16.55 11.96 -10.75
C ASP A 227 -17.55 10.83 -10.47
N TRP A 228 -17.42 10.16 -9.32
CA TRP A 228 -18.28 9.02 -8.98
C TRP A 228 -19.69 9.41 -8.56
N LYS A 229 -19.92 10.67 -8.14
CA LYS A 229 -21.24 11.19 -7.81
C LYS A 229 -22.02 11.53 -9.07
N ASN A 230 -21.36 12.20 -10.03
CA ASN A 230 -21.97 12.67 -11.27
C ASN A 230 -21.84 11.70 -12.46
N GLY A 231 -20.98 10.68 -12.34
CA GLY A 231 -20.67 9.73 -13.40
C GLY A 231 -19.86 10.33 -14.56
N HIS A 232 -19.29 11.52 -14.40
CA HIS A 232 -18.52 12.19 -15.45
C HIS A 232 -17.08 11.65 -15.49
N SER A 233 -16.58 11.30 -16.66
CA SER A 233 -15.20 10.83 -16.84
C SER A 233 -14.36 11.91 -17.54
N TYR A 234 -13.22 12.24 -16.96
CA TYR A 234 -12.24 13.16 -17.54
C TYR A 234 -11.08 12.36 -18.11
N GLU A 235 -10.82 12.55 -19.39
CA GLU A 235 -9.67 11.97 -20.07
C GLU A 235 -8.41 12.77 -19.75
N ILE A 236 -7.33 12.06 -19.40
CA ILE A 236 -6.02 12.69 -19.14
C ILE A 236 -5.23 12.65 -20.45
N ALA A 237 -5.01 13.81 -21.04
CA ALA A 237 -4.25 13.93 -22.28
C ALA A 237 -2.84 13.33 -22.14
N ALA A 238 -2.37 12.58 -23.14
CA ALA A 238 -0.97 12.16 -23.16
C ALA A 238 -0.04 13.39 -23.27
N PRO A 239 1.02 13.48 -22.45
CA PRO A 239 2.16 14.33 -22.70
C PRO A 239 2.84 14.04 -24.05
N PRO A 240 3.72 14.96 -24.48
CA PRO A 240 4.53 14.79 -25.69
C PRO A 240 5.26 13.44 -25.67
N GLY A 241 4.99 12.58 -26.65
CA GLY A 241 5.52 11.21 -26.73
C GLY A 241 4.45 10.12 -26.89
N GLY A 242 3.18 10.42 -26.66
CA GLY A 242 2.06 9.50 -26.87
C GLY A 242 1.83 8.50 -25.73
N HIS A 243 0.83 7.63 -25.87
CA HIS A 243 0.41 6.67 -24.83
C HIS A 243 1.18 5.35 -24.86
N ASP A 244 1.78 4.96 -25.99
CA ASP A 244 2.30 3.58 -26.17
C ASP A 244 3.82 3.43 -26.04
N VAL A 245 4.51 4.38 -25.39
CA VAL A 245 5.95 4.25 -25.04
C VAL A 245 6.09 3.30 -23.84
N PRO A 246 7.11 2.41 -23.77
CA PRO A 246 7.26 1.42 -22.69
C PRO A 246 7.00 1.94 -21.28
N ASP A 247 7.57 3.08 -20.93
CA ASP A 247 7.45 3.71 -19.60
C ASP A 247 6.01 4.11 -19.23
N ARG A 248 5.10 4.22 -20.22
CA ARG A 248 3.72 4.69 -20.04
C ARG A 248 2.68 3.57 -20.15
N ARG A 249 3.13 2.35 -20.47
CA ARG A 249 2.29 1.14 -20.55
C ARG A 249 1.92 0.58 -19.18
N SER A 250 2.75 0.85 -18.18
CA SER A 250 2.49 0.48 -16.80
C SER A 250 1.55 1.46 -16.11
N VAL A 251 0.82 0.96 -15.12
CA VAL A 251 0.04 1.81 -14.24
C VAL A 251 0.95 2.73 -13.43
N PRO A 252 0.54 3.97 -13.17
CA PRO A 252 1.25 4.87 -12.29
C PRO A 252 1.45 4.27 -10.88
N HIS A 253 2.47 4.75 -10.16
CA HIS A 253 2.65 4.44 -8.74
C HIS A 253 1.64 5.21 -7.88
N LEU A 254 1.33 6.43 -8.27
CA LEU A 254 0.47 7.34 -7.52
C LEU A 254 -0.22 8.33 -8.47
N MET A 255 -1.46 8.67 -8.14
CA MET A 255 -2.12 9.89 -8.61
C MET A 255 -2.45 10.72 -7.38
N ALA A 256 -2.22 12.02 -7.46
CA ALA A 256 -2.54 12.94 -6.38
C ALA A 256 -3.06 14.24 -6.97
N MET A 257 -4.03 14.84 -6.30
CA MET A 257 -4.59 16.13 -6.68
C MET A 257 -4.46 17.07 -5.49
N HIS A 258 -4.01 18.29 -5.77
CA HIS A 258 -3.92 19.35 -4.79
C HIS A 258 -4.34 20.66 -5.45
N ASN A 259 -5.46 21.22 -4.98
CA ASN A 259 -6.18 22.28 -5.69
C ASN A 259 -6.48 21.85 -7.14
N ASP A 260 -6.14 22.70 -8.11
CA ASP A 260 -6.32 22.45 -9.54
C ASP A 260 -5.13 21.72 -10.17
N VAL A 261 -4.22 21.14 -9.38
CA VAL A 261 -3.02 20.46 -9.90
C VAL A 261 -3.17 18.96 -9.72
N LEU A 262 -3.14 18.24 -10.83
CA LEU A 262 -3.08 16.78 -10.86
C LEU A 262 -1.64 16.33 -11.13
N VAL A 263 -1.15 15.42 -10.31
CA VAL A 263 0.16 14.80 -10.47
C VAL A 263 0.03 13.29 -10.63
N ILE A 264 0.76 12.75 -11.60
CA ILE A 264 0.84 11.32 -11.90
C ILE A 264 2.30 10.88 -11.80
N VAL A 265 2.59 10.00 -10.85
CA VAL A 265 3.95 9.50 -10.61
C VAL A 265 4.14 8.18 -11.34
N ARG A 266 5.13 8.11 -12.22
CA ARG A 266 5.51 6.92 -13.01
C ARG A 266 6.95 6.51 -12.70
N CYS A 267 7.37 5.35 -13.24
CA CYS A 267 8.73 4.86 -13.02
C CYS A 267 9.81 5.87 -13.44
N ALA A 268 9.63 6.55 -14.59
CA ALA A 268 10.65 7.46 -15.14
C ALA A 268 10.56 8.92 -14.66
N GLY A 269 9.53 9.27 -13.87
CA GLY A 269 9.32 10.66 -13.45
C GLY A 269 7.89 11.00 -13.05
N ILE A 270 7.66 12.30 -12.92
CA ILE A 270 6.40 12.88 -12.44
C ILE A 270 5.79 13.72 -13.55
N GLU A 271 4.56 13.39 -13.93
CA GLU A 271 3.78 14.16 -14.88
C GLU A 271 2.87 15.13 -14.13
N VAL A 272 2.85 16.39 -14.55
CA VAL A 272 2.09 17.46 -13.89
C VAL A 272 1.06 18.00 -14.87
N TYR A 273 -0.18 18.12 -14.39
CA TYR A 273 -1.33 18.56 -15.17
C TYR A 273 -2.10 19.65 -14.41
N ASN A 274 -2.70 20.57 -15.16
CA ASN A 274 -3.72 21.47 -14.66
C ASN A 274 -5.10 20.82 -14.85
N PHE A 275 -5.86 20.72 -13.79
CA PHE A 275 -7.22 20.22 -13.75
C PHE A 275 -8.20 21.39 -13.71
N SER A 276 -9.12 21.40 -14.66
CA SER A 276 -10.26 22.32 -14.68
C SER A 276 -11.54 21.52 -14.85
N ALA A 277 -12.68 22.10 -14.49
CA ALA A 277 -13.98 21.43 -14.60
C ALA A 277 -14.30 20.91 -16.02
N ASP A 278 -13.65 21.44 -17.06
CA ASP A 278 -13.90 21.07 -18.45
C ASP A 278 -12.77 20.24 -19.08
N SER A 279 -11.54 20.27 -18.53
CA SER A 279 -10.38 19.65 -19.18
C SER A 279 -9.18 19.43 -18.27
N ILE A 280 -8.33 18.47 -18.65
CA ILE A 280 -7.04 18.17 -18.04
C ILE A 280 -5.93 18.51 -19.02
N VAL A 281 -5.09 19.48 -18.68
CA VAL A 281 -4.04 20.00 -19.57
C VAL A 281 -2.66 19.63 -19.03
N PHE A 282 -1.86 18.96 -19.83
CA PHE A 282 -0.47 18.66 -19.48
C PHE A 282 0.35 19.95 -19.35
N LEU A 283 1.09 20.07 -18.25
CA LEU A 283 1.96 21.23 -17.99
C LEU A 283 3.42 20.90 -18.29
N HIS A 284 3.99 19.93 -17.58
CA HIS A 284 5.40 19.54 -17.72
C HIS A 284 5.69 18.18 -17.09
N HIS A 285 6.89 17.64 -17.38
CA HIS A 285 7.40 16.39 -16.84
C HIS A 285 8.65 16.66 -16.01
N ILE A 286 8.69 16.15 -14.79
CA ILE A 286 9.84 16.24 -13.89
C ILE A 286 10.55 14.90 -13.94
N HIS A 287 11.78 14.91 -14.47
CA HIS A 287 12.62 13.71 -14.50
C HIS A 287 13.10 13.35 -13.10
N ALA A 288 12.95 12.09 -12.72
CA ALA A 288 13.45 11.53 -11.48
C ALA A 288 14.30 10.29 -11.77
N HIS A 289 15.04 9.82 -10.77
CA HIS A 289 15.59 8.46 -10.83
C HIS A 289 14.43 7.44 -10.89
N PRO A 290 14.67 6.22 -11.41
CA PRO A 290 13.66 5.17 -11.45
C PRO A 290 12.93 5.04 -10.10
N ILE A 291 11.64 5.38 -10.12
CA ILE A 291 10.75 5.40 -8.96
C ILE A 291 10.18 4.00 -8.77
N TRP A 292 10.24 3.49 -7.55
CA TRP A 292 9.72 2.17 -7.19
C TRP A 292 8.40 2.25 -6.45
N GLU A 293 8.30 3.19 -5.52
CA GLU A 293 7.11 3.47 -4.73
C GLU A 293 6.98 4.98 -4.52
N ALA A 294 5.75 5.46 -4.41
CA ALA A 294 5.46 6.86 -4.17
C ALA A 294 4.29 6.98 -3.21
N VAL A 295 4.37 7.94 -2.29
CA VAL A 295 3.29 8.25 -1.35
C VAL A 295 3.10 9.77 -1.25
N LEU A 296 1.85 10.18 -1.10
CA LEU A 296 1.48 11.56 -0.82
C LEU A 296 1.66 11.83 0.69
N VAL A 297 2.38 12.89 1.03
CA VAL A 297 2.52 13.33 2.42
C VAL A 297 1.36 14.27 2.76
N PRO A 298 0.62 14.05 3.86
CA PRO A 298 -0.34 15.02 4.36
C PRO A 298 0.36 16.36 4.64
N SER A 299 0.07 17.38 3.83
CA SER A 299 0.77 18.67 3.86
C SER A 299 -0.11 19.78 3.27
N PRO A 300 0.03 21.04 3.72
CA PRO A 300 -0.66 22.18 3.12
C PRO A 300 -0.23 22.46 1.67
N VAL A 301 0.90 21.89 1.23
CA VAL A 301 1.38 21.94 -0.15
C VAL A 301 1.45 20.54 -0.71
N LEU A 302 1.51 20.42 -2.05
CA LEU A 302 1.75 19.12 -2.66
C LEU A 302 3.17 18.64 -2.31
N HIS A 303 3.24 17.54 -1.57
CA HIS A 303 4.50 16.94 -1.08
C HIS A 303 4.48 15.44 -1.32
N LEU A 304 5.44 14.96 -2.11
CA LEU A 304 5.59 13.55 -2.45
C LEU A 304 6.87 12.99 -1.83
N LEU A 305 6.78 11.76 -1.34
CA LEU A 305 7.94 10.93 -1.04
C LEU A 305 8.07 9.85 -2.11
N LEU A 306 9.29 9.70 -2.62
CA LEU A 306 9.63 8.75 -3.65
C LEU A 306 10.68 7.79 -3.12
N LEU A 307 10.41 6.51 -3.24
CA LEU A 307 11.42 5.48 -3.09
C LEU A 307 12.05 5.24 -4.46
N THR A 308 13.33 5.52 -4.61
CA THR A 308 14.05 5.41 -5.89
C THR A 308 15.31 4.56 -5.73
N ARG A 309 15.99 4.29 -6.84
CA ARG A 309 17.29 3.58 -6.83
C ARG A 309 18.36 4.27 -5.97
N THR A 310 18.32 5.59 -5.88
CA THR A 310 19.28 6.41 -5.12
C THR A 310 18.92 6.53 -3.65
N GLY A 311 17.65 6.31 -3.29
CA GLY A 311 17.19 6.25 -1.91
C GLY A 311 15.79 6.82 -1.74
N LEU A 312 15.56 7.49 -0.61
CA LEU A 312 14.31 8.16 -0.31
C LEU A 312 14.46 9.62 -0.73
N GLU A 313 13.66 10.04 -1.69
CA GLU A 313 13.64 11.40 -2.23
C GLU A 313 12.33 12.09 -1.86
N SER A 314 12.39 13.41 -1.68
CA SER A 314 11.26 14.29 -1.35
C SER A 314 11.09 15.31 -2.46
N VAL A 315 9.85 15.50 -2.92
CA VAL A 315 9.49 16.48 -3.93
C VAL A 315 8.42 17.39 -3.36
N ILE A 316 8.73 18.69 -3.25
CA ILE A 316 7.82 19.70 -2.69
C ILE A 316 7.53 20.74 -3.77
N PHE A 317 6.26 21.09 -3.93
CA PHE A 317 5.80 22.08 -4.88
C PHE A 317 5.55 23.41 -4.15
N ASP A 318 6.56 24.28 -4.12
CA ASP A 318 6.65 25.42 -3.19
C ASP A 318 5.74 26.62 -3.48
N SER A 319 5.21 26.80 -4.71
CA SER A 319 4.15 27.77 -5.06
C SER A 319 3.72 27.64 -6.53
N ASN A 320 2.50 28.12 -6.85
CA ASN A 320 1.82 28.14 -8.16
C ASN A 320 2.44 27.22 -9.22
N VAL A 321 2.12 25.91 -9.16
CA VAL A 321 2.62 24.86 -10.06
C VAL A 321 2.42 25.18 -11.56
N ASN A 322 1.55 26.15 -11.84
CA ASN A 322 1.29 26.71 -13.17
C ASN A 322 2.45 27.57 -13.73
N ASP A 323 3.41 28.00 -12.93
CA ASP A 323 4.58 28.72 -13.42
C ASP A 323 5.63 27.72 -13.96
N GLN A 324 5.77 27.64 -15.28
CA GLN A 324 6.74 26.75 -15.95
C GLN A 324 8.20 27.01 -15.53
N ALA A 325 8.48 28.17 -14.90
CA ALA A 325 9.83 28.50 -14.42
C ALA A 325 10.16 27.88 -13.05
N SER A 326 9.18 27.47 -12.24
CA SER A 326 9.42 26.87 -10.93
C SER A 326 9.44 25.35 -11.01
N VAL A 327 10.58 24.79 -11.38
CA VAL A 327 10.80 23.33 -11.30
C VAL A 327 10.90 22.94 -9.82
N PRO A 328 10.07 22.01 -9.32
CA PRO A 328 10.16 21.57 -7.93
C PRO A 328 11.51 20.89 -7.69
N SER A 329 12.11 21.18 -6.54
CA SER A 329 13.39 20.56 -6.17
C SER A 329 13.18 19.14 -5.66
N ILE A 330 13.95 18.19 -6.18
CA ILE A 330 14.02 16.82 -5.66
C ILE A 330 15.16 16.80 -4.63
N THR A 331 14.83 16.49 -3.37
CA THR A 331 15.79 16.43 -2.27
C THR A 331 15.94 14.99 -1.79
N CYS A 332 17.15 14.45 -1.84
CA CYS A 332 17.44 13.13 -1.25
C CYS A 332 17.45 13.24 0.29
N LEU A 333 16.51 12.56 0.94
CA LEU A 333 16.37 12.50 2.39
C LEU A 333 17.21 11.38 3.00
N ALA A 334 17.30 10.22 2.34
CA ALA A 334 18.13 9.12 2.78
C ALA A 334 18.72 8.40 1.58
N GLN A 335 20.01 8.07 1.61
CA GLN A 335 20.65 7.35 0.52
C GLN A 335 20.48 5.85 0.69
N THR A 336 20.27 5.14 -0.42
CA THR A 336 20.30 3.68 -0.44
C THR A 336 21.65 3.20 0.10
N PRO A 337 21.69 2.27 1.07
CA PRO A 337 22.95 1.75 1.58
C PRO A 337 23.78 1.14 0.43
N PRO A 338 25.09 1.46 0.36
CA PRO A 338 25.93 0.98 -0.73
C PRO A 338 26.05 -0.54 -0.71
N CYS A 339 26.02 -1.17 -1.89
CA CYS A 339 26.30 -2.60 -1.98
C CYS A 339 27.73 -2.89 -1.51
N ARG A 340 27.87 -3.73 -0.48
CA ARG A 340 29.18 -4.10 0.09
C ARG A 340 29.98 -5.07 -0.79
N CYS A 341 29.37 -5.69 -1.78
CA CYS A 341 30.00 -6.47 -2.84
C CYS A 341 31.22 -5.79 -3.51
N ALA A 342 31.19 -4.44 -3.61
CA ALA A 342 32.23 -3.65 -4.25
C ALA A 342 33.48 -3.46 -3.38
N SER A 343 33.39 -3.73 -2.07
CA SER A 343 34.49 -3.52 -1.11
C SER A 343 35.40 -4.73 -0.93
N ALA A 344 34.94 -5.93 -1.30
CA ALA A 344 35.67 -7.18 -1.13
C ALA A 344 36.44 -7.63 -2.38
N PHE A 345 36.13 -7.06 -3.54
CA PHE A 345 36.77 -7.38 -4.81
C PHE A 345 36.98 -6.06 -5.58
N ASP A 346 38.18 -5.84 -6.14
CA ASP A 346 38.54 -4.74 -7.07
C ASP A 346 37.75 -4.79 -8.41
N GLY A 347 36.56 -5.41 -8.41
CA GLY A 347 35.66 -5.46 -9.55
C GLY A 347 34.77 -4.21 -9.63
N PRO A 348 34.07 -4.01 -10.77
CA PRO A 348 33.08 -2.95 -10.89
C PRO A 348 32.04 -3.06 -9.74
N PRO A 349 31.51 -1.93 -9.24
CA PRO A 349 30.46 -1.96 -8.23
C PRO A 349 29.36 -2.90 -8.69
N CYS A 350 28.88 -3.82 -7.85
CA CYS A 350 27.96 -4.83 -8.37
C CYS A 350 26.75 -4.14 -8.97
N GLN A 351 26.46 -4.50 -10.21
CA GLN A 351 25.28 -4.07 -10.92
C GLN A 351 24.07 -4.95 -10.57
N SER A 352 24.28 -5.97 -9.72
CA SER A 352 23.26 -6.95 -9.37
C SER A 352 22.15 -6.30 -8.54
N ILE A 353 20.94 -6.35 -9.07
CA ILE A 353 19.77 -5.67 -8.53
C ILE A 353 19.44 -6.14 -7.10
N TYR A 354 19.82 -7.37 -6.71
CA TYR A 354 19.63 -7.95 -5.36
C TYR A 354 20.23 -7.15 -4.22
N HIS A 355 21.27 -6.36 -4.50
CA HIS A 355 21.93 -5.55 -3.49
C HIS A 355 21.54 -4.07 -3.55
N SER A 356 20.71 -3.68 -4.52
CA SER A 356 20.39 -2.28 -4.78
C SER A 356 18.98 -1.86 -4.37
N VAL A 357 18.06 -2.80 -4.08
CA VAL A 357 16.66 -2.50 -3.74
C VAL A 357 16.33 -2.96 -2.30
N PRO A 358 16.94 -2.33 -1.27
CA PRO A 358 16.75 -2.79 0.10
C PRO A 358 15.41 -2.39 0.68
N TRP A 359 14.65 -1.49 0.03
CA TRP A 359 13.52 -0.81 0.64
C TRP A 359 12.22 -1.06 -0.12
N TYR A 360 11.10 -1.15 0.61
CA TYR A 360 9.74 -1.27 0.06
C TYR A 360 8.67 -1.00 1.13
N CYS A 361 7.41 -0.95 0.74
CA CYS A 361 6.26 -0.65 1.61
C CYS A 361 6.38 0.72 2.30
N LEU A 362 6.64 1.75 1.49
CA LEU A 362 6.71 3.15 1.93
C LEU A 362 5.34 3.66 2.36
N SER A 363 5.27 4.25 3.55
CA SER A 363 4.09 4.94 4.07
C SER A 363 4.48 6.28 4.71
N ALA A 364 3.58 7.26 4.63
CA ALA A 364 3.69 8.54 5.33
C ALA A 364 2.70 8.54 6.51
N GLY A 365 3.14 9.06 7.65
CA GLY A 365 2.30 9.18 8.84
C GLY A 365 1.17 10.18 8.61
N THR A 366 0.08 10.03 9.35
CA THR A 366 -1.13 10.85 9.21
C THR A 366 -0.88 12.35 9.35
N SER A 367 0.10 12.77 10.17
CA SER A 367 0.46 14.20 10.26
C SER A 367 1.45 14.70 9.22
N GLY A 368 2.03 13.80 8.41
CA GLY A 368 3.05 14.15 7.43
C GLY A 368 4.42 14.48 8.01
N HIS A 369 4.66 14.17 9.29
CA HIS A 369 5.94 14.46 9.96
C HIS A 369 6.90 13.28 9.99
N LYS A 370 6.42 12.05 9.81
CA LYS A 370 7.26 10.86 9.71
C LYS A 370 6.90 10.04 8.49
N CYS A 371 7.87 9.30 7.97
CA CYS A 371 7.63 8.19 7.06
C CYS A 371 8.20 6.90 7.63
N MET A 372 7.68 5.79 7.11
CA MET A 372 8.16 4.45 7.41
C MET A 372 8.27 3.60 6.15
N TRP A 373 9.20 2.67 6.16
CA TRP A 373 9.36 1.67 5.12
C TRP A 373 10.02 0.42 5.71
N ILE A 374 10.08 -0.65 4.93
CA ILE A 374 10.74 -1.90 5.33
C ILE A 374 12.09 -1.99 4.65
N SER A 375 13.12 -2.35 5.41
CA SER A 375 14.48 -2.55 4.93
C SER A 375 14.92 -4.00 5.01
N VAL A 376 15.67 -4.45 4.00
CA VAL A 376 16.37 -5.75 3.94
C VAL A 376 17.89 -5.61 3.85
N ALA A 377 18.42 -4.39 4.03
CA ALA A 377 19.87 -4.16 4.04
C ALA A 377 20.47 -4.50 5.42
N GLY A 378 21.41 -5.45 5.48
CA GLY A 378 22.14 -5.75 6.72
C GLY A 378 23.07 -4.61 7.13
N GLY A 379 22.84 -4.01 8.30
CA GLY A 379 23.57 -2.82 8.77
C GLY A 379 25.07 -3.04 9.01
N ASP A 380 25.50 -4.23 9.46
CA ASP A 380 26.80 -4.32 10.17
C ASP A 380 27.76 -5.42 9.71
N GLY A 381 27.52 -6.06 8.55
CA GLY A 381 28.45 -7.07 8.02
C GLY A 381 28.51 -8.38 8.83
N GLN A 382 27.66 -8.54 9.84
CA GLN A 382 27.37 -9.82 10.49
C GLN A 382 25.93 -10.25 10.18
N SER A 383 25.80 -11.40 9.54
CA SER A 383 24.56 -12.17 9.33
C SER A 383 23.43 -11.48 8.55
N THR A 384 22.71 -12.27 7.78
CA THR A 384 21.47 -11.93 7.07
C THR A 384 20.43 -11.38 8.04
N VAL A 385 20.20 -10.06 8.13
CA VAL A 385 19.21 -9.52 9.07
C VAL A 385 17.80 -9.80 8.53
N ASP A 386 16.89 -10.31 9.38
CA ASP A 386 15.47 -10.41 9.02
C ASP A 386 14.95 -9.03 8.59
N PRO A 387 14.00 -8.91 7.63
CA PRO A 387 13.47 -7.62 7.25
C PRO A 387 13.00 -6.85 8.49
N TYR A 388 13.26 -5.55 8.52
CA TYR A 388 13.01 -4.70 9.68
C TYR A 388 12.40 -3.37 9.26
N LEU A 389 11.72 -2.71 10.19
CA LEU A 389 11.10 -1.40 9.92
C LEU A 389 12.14 -0.30 10.03
N MET A 390 12.02 0.68 9.16
CA MET A 390 12.75 1.93 9.18
C MET A 390 11.76 3.06 9.36
N SER A 391 12.18 4.10 10.08
CA SER A 391 11.43 5.34 10.20
C SER A 391 12.35 6.54 10.12
N MET A 392 11.84 7.68 9.67
CA MET A 392 12.53 8.95 9.79
C MET A 392 11.55 10.11 9.82
N ASP A 393 12.03 11.25 10.31
CA ASP A 393 11.29 12.50 10.24
C ASP A 393 11.36 13.10 8.83
N ILE A 394 10.22 13.61 8.36
CA ILE A 394 10.06 14.29 7.09
C ILE A 394 10.29 15.81 7.31
N PRO A 395 11.16 16.45 6.52
CA PRO A 395 11.32 17.91 6.57
C PRO A 395 10.01 18.64 6.27
N GLN A 396 9.64 19.59 7.12
CA GLN A 396 8.40 20.36 6.97
C GLN A 396 8.61 21.57 6.07
N TYR A 397 7.61 21.87 5.23
CA TYR A 397 7.59 23.06 4.39
C TYR A 397 7.74 24.34 5.24
N GLY A 398 8.57 25.28 4.79
CA GLY A 398 8.81 26.55 5.47
C GLY A 398 9.76 26.51 6.68
N THR A 399 10.25 25.33 7.09
CA THR A 399 11.26 25.25 8.14
C THR A 399 12.67 25.54 7.59
N LEU A 400 13.11 26.80 7.74
CA LEU A 400 14.40 27.37 7.27
C LEU A 400 15.68 26.75 7.87
N ARG A 401 15.62 25.60 8.56
CA ARG A 401 16.83 24.99 9.11
C ARG A 401 17.28 23.86 8.18
N PRO A 402 18.56 23.84 7.77
CA PRO A 402 19.22 22.59 7.43
C PRO A 402 19.36 21.81 8.74
N LEU A 403 18.27 21.22 9.22
CA LEU A 403 18.35 20.15 10.21
C LEU A 403 19.12 19.06 9.48
N GLY A 404 20.34 18.77 9.96
CA GLY A 404 21.19 17.74 9.37
C GLY A 404 20.35 16.49 9.12
N ILE A 405 20.45 15.94 7.92
CA ILE A 405 19.69 14.80 7.42
C ILE A 405 19.36 13.85 8.58
N SER A 406 18.09 13.79 8.99
CA SER A 406 17.65 12.91 10.07
C SER A 406 18.04 11.50 9.69
N GLN A 407 18.95 10.90 10.45
CA GLN A 407 19.37 9.53 10.19
C GLN A 407 18.18 8.60 10.38
N PRO A 408 17.90 7.71 9.40
CA PRO A 408 16.88 6.69 9.54
C PRO A 408 17.10 5.86 10.81
N ILE A 409 16.02 5.58 11.53
CA ILE A 409 16.01 4.78 12.75
C ILE A 409 15.46 3.40 12.40
N SER A 410 16.21 2.35 12.73
CA SER A 410 15.80 0.96 12.55
C SER A 410 15.06 0.44 13.78
N TRP A 411 13.98 -0.32 13.55
CA TRP A 411 13.20 -0.97 14.58
C TRP A 411 13.21 -2.48 14.39
N SER A 412 13.54 -3.20 15.45
CA SER A 412 13.31 -4.65 15.51
C SER A 412 11.96 -4.90 16.17
N LEU A 413 11.07 -5.64 15.50
CA LEU A 413 9.73 -5.91 16.01
C LEU A 413 9.67 -6.90 17.19
N GLY A 414 10.82 -7.39 17.69
CA GLY A 414 10.91 -8.29 18.85
C GLY A 414 10.30 -9.69 18.60
N PRO A 415 11.10 -10.78 18.67
CA PRO A 415 10.53 -12.13 18.77
C PRO A 415 9.82 -12.32 20.13
N PRO A 416 8.71 -13.10 20.23
CA PRO A 416 8.30 -14.19 19.35
C PRO A 416 6.93 -13.98 18.67
N ASP A 417 6.43 -12.78 18.40
CA ASP A 417 5.10 -12.73 17.75
C ASP A 417 4.97 -11.75 16.60
N SER A 418 6.03 -11.07 16.21
CA SER A 418 5.99 -10.13 15.08
C SER A 418 5.42 -10.76 13.80
N PRO A 419 4.68 -9.99 12.97
CA PRO A 419 4.24 -10.46 11.67
C PRO A 419 5.47 -10.71 10.79
N ALA A 420 5.35 -11.68 9.88
CA ALA A 420 6.40 -11.97 8.91
C ALA A 420 6.52 -10.81 7.92
N LEU A 421 7.50 -9.94 8.15
CA LEU A 421 7.80 -8.79 7.29
C LEU A 421 8.23 -9.20 5.88
N TRP A 422 8.65 -10.45 5.66
CA TRP A 422 8.93 -10.97 4.32
C TRP A 422 7.67 -11.46 3.56
N GLY A 423 6.52 -11.51 4.25
CA GLY A 423 5.25 -12.03 3.73
C GLY A 423 4.40 -11.00 2.97
N LEU A 424 4.98 -10.14 2.14
CA LEU A 424 4.26 -9.07 1.43
C LEU A 424 3.38 -8.19 2.36
N PRO A 425 4.01 -7.48 3.30
CA PRO A 425 3.30 -6.69 4.29
C PRO A 425 2.54 -5.51 3.70
N SER A 426 1.38 -5.22 4.28
CA SER A 426 0.69 -3.94 4.19
C SER A 426 0.92 -3.19 5.51
N LEU A 427 1.23 -1.90 5.45
CA LEU A 427 1.62 -1.08 6.59
C LEU A 427 0.86 0.25 6.58
N ASP A 428 0.39 0.66 7.75
CA ASP A 428 -0.09 2.03 7.97
C ASP A 428 0.17 2.49 9.40
N PHE A 429 0.19 3.80 9.64
CA PHE A 429 0.49 4.32 10.98
C PHE A 429 0.03 5.75 11.24
N ASP A 430 -0.24 6.03 12.51
CA ASP A 430 -0.44 7.36 13.06
C ASP A 430 0.84 7.77 13.80
N ASP A 431 1.56 8.75 13.28
CA ASP A 431 2.82 9.24 13.84
C ASP A 431 2.66 10.18 15.03
N THR A 432 1.46 10.75 15.20
CA THR A 432 1.13 11.64 16.33
C THR A 432 0.77 10.87 17.57
N LEU A 433 -0.03 9.82 17.41
CA LEU A 433 -0.36 8.91 18.48
C LEU A 433 0.68 7.80 18.61
N GLY A 434 1.48 7.55 17.59
CA GLY A 434 2.46 6.48 17.65
C GLY A 434 1.79 5.10 17.65
N THR A 435 0.90 4.88 16.70
CA THR A 435 0.22 3.61 16.48
C THR A 435 0.62 3.08 15.12
N VAL A 436 1.04 1.83 15.04
CA VAL A 436 1.43 1.17 13.79
C VAL A 436 0.59 -0.08 13.60
N VAL A 437 0.00 -0.23 12.41
CA VAL A 437 -0.80 -1.39 12.03
C VAL A 437 -0.14 -2.09 10.85
N MET A 438 -0.16 -3.42 10.88
CA MET A 438 0.50 -4.22 9.86
C MET A 438 -0.26 -5.49 9.58
N GLY A 439 -0.40 -5.81 8.30
CA GLY A 439 -0.99 -7.03 7.78
C GLY A 439 -0.03 -7.71 6.81
N ASN A 440 -0.24 -8.97 6.47
CA ASN A 440 0.57 -9.63 5.45
C ASN A 440 -0.22 -10.70 4.67
N CYS A 441 0.41 -11.29 3.65
CA CYS A 441 -0.20 -12.35 2.85
C CYS A 441 -0.48 -13.63 3.64
N PHE A 442 0.03 -13.71 4.88
CA PHE A 442 -0.29 -14.79 5.80
C PHE A 442 -1.57 -14.55 6.62
N GLY A 443 -2.22 -13.40 6.47
CA GLY A 443 -3.36 -13.04 7.33
C GLY A 443 -2.94 -12.70 8.75
N GLU A 444 -1.64 -12.50 9.03
CA GLU A 444 -1.19 -11.96 10.31
C GLU A 444 -1.51 -10.48 10.34
N LEU A 445 -2.44 -10.08 11.21
CA LEU A 445 -2.71 -8.69 11.54
C LEU A 445 -2.06 -8.38 12.88
N ALA A 446 -1.28 -7.30 12.97
CA ALA A 446 -0.56 -6.89 14.15
C ALA A 446 -0.72 -5.39 14.41
N PHE A 447 -0.80 -5.05 15.69
CA PHE A 447 -0.97 -3.70 16.19
C PHE A 447 0.15 -3.40 17.17
N TYR A 448 0.79 -2.28 16.96
CA TYR A 448 1.92 -1.80 17.72
C TYR A 448 1.63 -0.41 18.25
N ASP A 449 2.03 -0.17 19.50
CA ASP A 449 1.75 1.05 20.22
C ASP A 449 2.98 1.44 21.05
N TYR A 450 3.42 2.70 21.02
CA TYR A 450 4.53 3.14 21.89
C TYR A 450 4.15 3.15 23.38
N ASP A 451 2.87 3.20 23.72
CA ASP A 451 2.37 3.07 25.08
C ASP A 451 1.94 1.63 25.38
N LYS A 452 2.75 0.92 26.19
CA LYS A 452 2.47 -0.45 26.68
C LYS A 452 1.10 -0.60 27.34
N TYR A 453 0.61 0.48 27.95
CA TYR A 453 -0.68 0.52 28.59
C TYR A 453 -1.50 1.50 27.78
N LEU A 454 -2.36 0.99 26.89
CA LEU A 454 -3.48 1.76 26.32
C LEU A 454 -4.47 2.12 27.45
N ASP A 455 -3.99 2.85 28.44
CA ASP A 455 -4.71 3.42 29.55
C ASP A 455 -5.55 4.56 28.96
N ARG A 456 -6.64 4.13 28.31
CA ARG A 456 -7.67 4.89 27.59
C ARG A 456 -7.28 5.13 26.14
N CYS A 457 -7.73 4.25 25.24
CA CYS A 457 -7.99 4.67 23.86
C CYS A 457 -8.80 5.95 23.92
N LEU A 458 -8.16 7.02 23.49
CA LEU A 458 -8.81 8.29 23.43
C LEU A 458 -9.84 8.23 22.31
N TRP A 459 -11.09 8.46 22.66
CA TRP A 459 -12.11 8.85 21.71
C TRP A 459 -11.77 10.28 21.25
N LEU A 460 -10.78 10.42 20.38
CA LEU A 460 -10.32 11.74 19.88
C LEU A 460 -11.15 12.19 18.70
N SER A 461 -11.44 11.27 17.78
CA SER A 461 -12.31 11.56 16.66
C SER A 461 -13.76 11.30 17.08
N PRO A 462 -14.65 12.31 17.03
CA PRO A 462 -16.08 12.07 17.13
C PRO A 462 -16.50 11.05 16.07
N ASP A 463 -17.60 10.32 16.32
CA ASP A 463 -18.20 9.56 15.23
C ASP A 463 -18.42 10.53 14.04
N PRO A 464 -17.98 10.19 12.82
CA PRO A 464 -18.22 11.00 11.64
C PRO A 464 -19.70 11.41 11.58
N SER A 465 -19.99 12.58 11.03
CA SER A 465 -21.37 13.01 10.77
C SER A 465 -21.99 12.10 9.72
N TRP A 466 -22.50 10.95 10.15
CA TRP A 466 -23.19 10.00 9.29
C TRP A 466 -24.45 10.66 8.74
N ILE A 467 -24.61 10.69 7.42
CA ILE A 467 -25.83 11.19 6.80
C ILE A 467 -27.02 10.36 7.30
N SER A 468 -28.03 11.02 7.86
CA SER A 468 -29.32 10.43 8.24
C SER A 468 -30.36 10.49 7.10
N ASP A 469 -30.20 11.43 6.15
CA ASP A 469 -31.36 11.92 5.37
C ASP A 469 -31.35 11.55 3.87
N GLU A 470 -30.24 11.03 3.31
CA GLU A 470 -30.25 10.47 1.95
C GLU A 470 -30.52 8.96 1.98
N PRO A 471 -31.40 8.43 1.11
CA PRO A 471 -31.63 6.99 1.02
C PRO A 471 -30.36 6.30 0.49
N LEU A 472 -29.62 5.65 1.39
CA LEU A 472 -28.52 4.78 1.03
C LEU A 472 -29.00 3.72 0.06
N ARG A 473 -28.23 3.46 -0.99
CA ARG A 473 -28.65 2.59 -2.09
C ARG A 473 -28.83 1.15 -1.61
N GLN A 474 -27.77 0.57 -1.05
CA GLN A 474 -27.73 -0.85 -0.74
C GLN A 474 -26.67 -1.13 0.33
N MET A 475 -27.05 -1.85 1.39
CA MET A 475 -26.10 -2.42 2.35
C MET A 475 -25.28 -3.51 1.65
N LEU A 476 -23.97 -3.53 1.86
CA LEU A 476 -23.13 -4.60 1.32
C LEU A 476 -23.47 -5.95 1.96
N GLU A 477 -23.26 -7.02 1.19
CA GLU A 477 -23.64 -8.38 1.57
C GLU A 477 -22.94 -8.83 2.85
N GLN A 478 -23.73 -9.31 3.81
CA GLN A 478 -23.24 -9.86 5.08
C GLN A 478 -23.00 -11.37 5.01
N SER A 479 -23.43 -12.01 3.93
CA SER A 479 -23.23 -13.43 3.67
C SER A 479 -22.22 -13.66 2.54
N PRO A 480 -21.49 -14.80 2.54
CA PRO A 480 -20.55 -15.14 1.48
C PRO A 480 -21.15 -15.01 0.08
N VAL A 481 -20.51 -14.17 -0.74
CA VAL A 481 -20.83 -13.99 -2.15
C VAL A 481 -19.90 -14.85 -3.00
N VAL A 482 -20.42 -15.41 -4.08
CA VAL A 482 -19.60 -16.14 -5.06
C VAL A 482 -18.66 -15.14 -5.73
N LEU A 483 -17.36 -15.45 -5.72
CA LEU A 483 -16.38 -14.63 -6.41
C LEU A 483 -16.66 -14.61 -7.92
N ASP A 484 -16.57 -13.42 -8.52
CA ASP A 484 -16.63 -13.18 -9.98
C ASP A 484 -15.35 -13.64 -10.68
N THR A 485 -14.75 -14.73 -10.21
CA THR A 485 -13.53 -15.32 -10.74
C THR A 485 -13.63 -16.85 -10.66
N PRO A 486 -13.18 -17.58 -11.68
CA PRO A 486 -13.20 -19.04 -11.63
C PRO A 486 -12.24 -19.57 -10.55
N PRO A 487 -12.50 -20.76 -9.99
CA PRO A 487 -11.70 -21.32 -8.92
C PRO A 487 -10.25 -21.59 -9.36
N TYR A 488 -9.30 -21.12 -8.56
CA TYR A 488 -7.86 -21.33 -8.70
C TYR A 488 -7.48 -22.81 -8.90
N LEU A 489 -6.57 -23.11 -9.86
CA LEU A 489 -5.97 -24.44 -10.03
C LEU A 489 -4.90 -24.68 -8.96
N THR A 490 -4.89 -25.86 -8.35
CA THR A 490 -3.89 -26.27 -7.37
C THR A 490 -3.01 -27.38 -7.92
N LYS A 491 -1.84 -27.53 -7.32
CA LYS A 491 -0.95 -28.65 -7.63
C LYS A 491 -1.63 -29.97 -7.23
N GLY A 492 -1.67 -30.93 -8.15
CA GLY A 492 -2.29 -32.24 -7.92
C GLY A 492 -3.75 -32.35 -8.39
N ILE A 493 -4.32 -31.30 -8.99
CA ILE A 493 -5.60 -31.39 -9.72
C ILE A 493 -5.45 -32.33 -10.93
N SER A 494 -6.51 -33.09 -11.23
CA SER A 494 -6.53 -34.00 -12.39
C SER A 494 -6.52 -33.24 -13.71
N ALA A 495 -5.99 -33.87 -14.76
CA ALA A 495 -5.96 -33.29 -16.11
C ALA A 495 -7.36 -32.88 -16.61
N ASP A 496 -8.39 -33.66 -16.31
CA ASP A 496 -9.78 -33.35 -16.69
C ASP A 496 -10.32 -32.10 -16.01
N GLU A 497 -9.97 -31.88 -14.75
CA GLU A 497 -10.38 -30.70 -14.01
C GLU A 497 -9.60 -29.46 -14.47
N ILE A 498 -8.31 -29.61 -14.83
CA ILE A 498 -7.54 -28.54 -15.50
C ILE A 498 -8.22 -28.18 -16.82
N ARG A 499 -8.49 -29.15 -17.70
CA ARG A 499 -9.20 -28.93 -18.98
C ARG A 499 -10.54 -28.24 -18.78
N ARG A 500 -11.34 -28.66 -17.79
CA ARG A 500 -12.62 -28.03 -17.50
C ARG A 500 -12.44 -26.57 -17.10
N ARG A 501 -11.49 -26.28 -16.22
CA ARG A 501 -11.26 -24.94 -15.68
C ARG A 501 -10.55 -24.01 -16.66
N THR A 502 -9.68 -24.50 -17.53
CA THR A 502 -8.99 -23.69 -18.56
C THR A 502 -9.75 -23.63 -19.88
N SER A 503 -10.93 -24.25 -19.98
CA SER A 503 -11.75 -24.27 -21.20
C SER A 503 -12.16 -22.88 -21.72
N HIS A 504 -12.13 -21.85 -20.87
CA HIS A 504 -12.43 -20.47 -21.23
C HIS A 504 -11.19 -19.67 -21.71
N TRP A 505 -9.97 -20.15 -21.43
CA TRP A 505 -8.71 -19.47 -21.78
C TRP A 505 -8.51 -19.36 -23.30
N SER A 506 -9.05 -20.30 -24.07
CA SER A 506 -8.80 -20.43 -25.52
C SER A 506 -9.94 -19.91 -26.41
N GLN A 507 -11.02 -19.36 -25.86
CA GLN A 507 -12.26 -19.12 -26.62
C GLN A 507 -12.21 -17.93 -27.60
N GLU A 508 -11.27 -17.00 -27.43
CA GLU A 508 -11.27 -15.73 -28.21
C GLU A 508 -10.22 -15.62 -29.32
N LEU A 509 -9.26 -16.56 -29.45
CA LEU A 509 -8.36 -16.52 -30.62
C LEU A 509 -9.08 -17.05 -31.87
N ARG A 510 -9.32 -16.15 -32.82
CA ARG A 510 -9.63 -16.47 -34.23
C ARG A 510 -8.38 -16.71 -35.09
N THR A 511 -7.19 -16.84 -34.49
CA THR A 511 -5.98 -17.12 -35.28
C THR A 511 -5.95 -18.59 -35.70
N SER A 512 -5.65 -18.77 -36.98
CA SER A 512 -5.81 -19.97 -37.80
C SER A 512 -4.66 -20.98 -37.69
N SER A 513 -3.69 -20.77 -36.81
CA SER A 513 -2.57 -21.72 -36.67
C SER A 513 -3.02 -22.97 -35.90
N ALA A 514 -3.38 -24.00 -36.67
CA ALA A 514 -3.79 -25.33 -36.20
C ALA A 514 -2.77 -26.03 -35.28
N ASN A 515 -1.57 -25.45 -35.11
CA ASN A 515 -0.45 -26.01 -34.36
C ASN A 515 -0.25 -25.39 -32.96
N ALA A 516 -1.02 -24.36 -32.56
CA ALA A 516 -0.67 -23.53 -31.39
C ALA A 516 -1.53 -23.74 -30.11
N ARG A 517 -2.53 -24.63 -30.12
CA ARG A 517 -3.37 -24.90 -28.94
C ARG A 517 -2.96 -26.21 -28.28
N MET A 518 -1.89 -26.18 -27.48
CA MET A 518 -1.60 -27.31 -26.60
C MET A 518 -2.61 -27.41 -25.45
N ASP A 519 -2.85 -28.63 -24.96
CA ASP A 519 -3.74 -28.89 -23.83
C ASP A 519 -3.10 -28.38 -22.54
N TRP A 520 -3.69 -27.35 -21.91
CA TRP A 520 -3.19 -26.77 -20.66
C TRP A 520 -3.01 -27.79 -19.51
N SER A 521 -3.65 -28.96 -19.57
CA SER A 521 -3.39 -30.05 -18.61
C SER A 521 -2.00 -30.69 -18.74
N GLU A 522 -1.33 -30.50 -19.88
CA GLU A 522 0.05 -30.94 -20.11
C GLU A 522 1.06 -29.86 -19.68
N CYS A 523 0.63 -28.61 -19.56
CA CYS A 523 1.48 -27.51 -19.09
C CYS A 523 1.82 -27.67 -17.59
N ARG A 524 3.10 -27.96 -17.30
CA ARG A 524 3.61 -28.12 -15.92
C ARG A 524 3.50 -26.86 -15.07
N ALA A 525 3.34 -25.70 -15.71
CA ALA A 525 3.32 -24.36 -15.13
C ALA A 525 1.90 -23.77 -15.02
N VAL A 526 0.85 -24.52 -15.38
CA VAL A 526 -0.53 -23.98 -15.51
C VAL A 526 -1.08 -23.29 -14.25
N TYR A 527 -0.66 -23.74 -13.06
CA TYR A 527 -1.10 -23.18 -11.78
C TYR A 527 -0.36 -21.90 -11.36
N TRP A 528 0.61 -21.42 -12.16
CA TRP A 528 1.36 -20.19 -11.89
C TRP A 528 0.77 -18.92 -12.55
N TRP A 529 -0.41 -19.02 -13.15
CA TRP A 529 -1.02 -17.96 -13.96
C TRP A 529 -2.32 -17.41 -13.35
N GLN A 530 -2.42 -17.33 -12.02
CA GLN A 530 -3.71 -17.15 -11.34
C GLN A 530 -3.88 -15.84 -10.56
N GLY A 531 -2.80 -15.12 -10.29
CA GLY A 531 -2.78 -13.88 -9.53
C GLY A 531 -2.58 -14.09 -8.04
N LEU A 532 -2.17 -15.29 -7.63
CA LEU A 532 -1.83 -15.56 -6.24
C LEU A 532 -0.48 -14.93 -5.88
N PRO A 533 -0.27 -14.53 -4.62
CA PRO A 533 1.03 -14.02 -4.19
C PRO A 533 2.18 -14.90 -4.68
N CYS A 534 3.14 -14.29 -5.37
CA CYS A 534 4.31 -14.98 -5.91
C CYS A 534 3.99 -16.03 -6.99
N ASP A 535 3.05 -15.73 -7.88
CA ASP A 535 2.95 -16.37 -9.19
C ASP A 535 3.26 -15.37 -10.33
N TYR A 536 3.21 -15.79 -11.60
CA TYR A 536 3.54 -14.89 -12.73
C TYR A 536 2.59 -13.70 -12.80
N ALA A 537 1.30 -13.91 -12.55
CA ALA A 537 0.30 -12.86 -12.56
C ALA A 537 0.54 -11.80 -11.47
N TRP A 538 0.94 -12.23 -10.28
CA TRP A 538 1.36 -11.32 -9.22
C TRP A 538 2.62 -10.53 -9.62
N VAL A 539 3.59 -11.16 -10.29
CA VAL A 539 4.78 -10.45 -10.80
C VAL A 539 4.42 -9.41 -11.85
N PHE A 540 3.47 -9.65 -12.74
CA PHE A 540 3.04 -8.62 -13.70
C PHE A 540 2.52 -7.36 -13.03
N GLN A 541 1.72 -7.51 -12.00
CA GLN A 541 1.20 -6.38 -11.23
C GLN A 541 2.29 -5.65 -10.43
N HIS A 542 3.18 -6.40 -9.78
CA HIS A 542 4.11 -5.85 -8.78
C HIS A 542 5.54 -5.61 -9.27
N ALA A 543 5.90 -6.04 -10.49
CA ALA A 543 7.17 -5.70 -11.15
C ALA A 543 6.95 -4.82 -12.37
N TYR A 544 5.90 -5.05 -13.15
CA TYR A 544 5.70 -4.38 -14.44
C TYR A 544 4.55 -3.37 -14.44
N GLY A 545 3.74 -3.34 -13.38
CA GLY A 545 2.61 -2.42 -13.28
C GLY A 545 1.49 -2.76 -14.27
N PHE A 546 1.18 -4.04 -14.46
CA PHE A 546 -0.01 -4.49 -15.19
C PHE A 546 -0.97 -5.21 -14.23
N PRO A 547 -1.77 -4.47 -13.44
CA PRO A 547 -2.80 -5.08 -12.62
C PRO A 547 -3.92 -5.63 -13.50
N GLY A 548 -4.63 -6.60 -12.95
CA GLY A 548 -5.77 -7.22 -13.62
C GLY A 548 -5.55 -8.70 -13.85
N ARG A 549 -6.61 -9.33 -14.36
CA ARG A 549 -6.63 -10.77 -14.57
C ARG A 549 -5.72 -11.13 -15.74
N VAL A 550 -4.80 -12.05 -15.48
CA VAL A 550 -4.06 -12.72 -16.54
C VAL A 550 -4.93 -13.79 -17.16
N LEU A 551 -5.13 -13.70 -18.47
CA LEU A 551 -5.88 -14.64 -19.27
C LEU A 551 -4.92 -15.31 -20.25
N PRO A 552 -4.37 -16.48 -19.89
CA PRO A 552 -3.52 -17.24 -20.79
C PRO A 552 -4.27 -17.59 -22.08
N GLU A 553 -3.59 -17.49 -23.21
CA GLU A 553 -4.17 -17.68 -24.54
C GLU A 553 -3.64 -18.97 -25.17
N THR A 554 -2.32 -19.08 -25.28
CA THR A 554 -1.62 -20.26 -25.79
C THR A 554 -0.33 -20.52 -25.00
N TYR A 555 0.14 -21.76 -25.02
CA TYR A 555 1.49 -22.07 -24.57
C TYR A 555 2.20 -23.00 -25.55
N PHE A 556 3.51 -22.91 -25.57
CA PHE A 556 4.37 -23.80 -26.33
C PHE A 556 5.59 -24.17 -25.52
N GLU A 557 5.93 -25.47 -25.52
CA GLU A 557 7.19 -25.93 -24.92
C GLU A 557 8.31 -25.76 -25.96
N ASN A 558 9.35 -25.04 -25.57
CA ASN A 558 10.57 -24.91 -26.36
C ASN A 558 11.30 -26.26 -26.39
N HIS A 559 12.09 -26.51 -27.43
CA HIS A 559 12.92 -27.72 -27.53
C HIS A 559 13.86 -27.92 -26.33
N ASP A 560 14.24 -26.83 -25.66
CA ASP A 560 15.07 -26.84 -24.46
C ASP A 560 14.29 -27.13 -23.16
N GLY A 561 12.98 -27.34 -23.24
CA GLY A 561 12.10 -27.61 -22.11
C GLY A 561 11.72 -26.37 -21.29
N GLY A 562 11.90 -25.17 -21.85
CA GLY A 562 11.28 -23.93 -21.38
C GLY A 562 9.84 -23.79 -21.90
N CYS A 563 9.04 -22.87 -21.35
CA CYS A 563 7.66 -22.67 -21.78
C CYS A 563 7.44 -21.22 -22.17
N ASN A 564 6.99 -21.01 -23.40
CA ASN A 564 6.54 -19.70 -23.82
C ASN A 564 5.02 -19.65 -23.71
N VAL A 565 4.52 -18.56 -23.13
CA VAL A 565 3.10 -18.39 -22.86
C VAL A 565 2.66 -17.07 -23.47
N SER A 566 1.69 -17.13 -24.36
CA SER A 566 0.93 -15.95 -24.76
C SER A 566 -0.25 -15.77 -23.81
N PHE A 567 -0.52 -14.53 -23.43
CA PHE A 567 -1.61 -14.21 -22.53
C PHE A 567 -2.05 -12.76 -22.75
N ARG A 568 -3.21 -12.40 -22.22
CA ARG A 568 -3.68 -11.02 -22.18
C ARG A 568 -3.92 -10.55 -20.75
N ILE A 569 -3.74 -9.26 -20.55
CA ILE A 569 -4.22 -8.53 -19.38
C ILE A 569 -5.05 -7.38 -19.94
N GLY A 570 -6.37 -7.47 -19.73
CA GLY A 570 -7.33 -6.61 -20.41
C GLY A 570 -7.18 -6.65 -21.93
N ASN A 571 -7.09 -5.48 -22.56
CA ASN A 571 -6.95 -5.34 -24.02
C ASN A 571 -5.49 -5.36 -24.50
N ARG A 572 -4.53 -5.75 -23.65
CA ARG A 572 -3.12 -5.86 -24.03
C ARG A 572 -2.67 -7.32 -24.06
N ARG A 573 -1.97 -7.70 -25.13
CA ARG A 573 -1.36 -9.02 -25.27
C ARG A 573 0.10 -9.01 -24.87
N PHE A 574 0.53 -10.15 -24.36
CA PHE A 574 1.86 -10.39 -23.86
C PHE A 574 2.35 -11.75 -24.36
N ILE A 575 3.67 -11.84 -24.51
CA ILE A 575 4.36 -13.12 -24.61
C ILE A 575 5.43 -13.18 -23.54
N PHE A 576 5.34 -14.21 -22.71
CA PHE A 576 6.41 -14.64 -21.84
C PHE A 576 7.25 -15.66 -22.58
N VAL A 577 8.56 -15.44 -22.64
CA VAL A 577 9.52 -16.38 -23.20
C VAL A 577 10.41 -16.86 -22.07
N ASP A 578 10.32 -18.15 -21.72
CA ASP A 578 11.18 -18.80 -20.75
C ASP A 578 12.23 -19.66 -21.47
N THR A 579 13.48 -19.24 -21.40
CA THR A 579 14.61 -20.03 -21.88
C THR A 579 15.35 -20.59 -20.66
N ARG A 580 15.74 -21.88 -20.70
CA ARG A 580 16.47 -22.52 -19.59
C ARG A 580 17.81 -21.85 -19.24
N ASN A 581 18.29 -20.92 -20.05
CA ASN A 581 19.54 -20.19 -19.87
C ASN A 581 19.37 -18.87 -19.10
N ASP A 582 18.33 -18.77 -18.26
CA ASP A 582 17.98 -17.59 -17.48
C ASP A 582 17.56 -16.34 -18.29
N ASP A 583 17.57 -16.36 -19.65
CA ASP A 583 17.13 -15.26 -20.52
C ASP A 583 15.60 -15.18 -20.68
N ALA A 584 14.89 -15.15 -19.57
CA ALA A 584 13.45 -14.94 -19.59
C ALA A 584 13.15 -13.47 -19.93
N HIS A 585 12.24 -13.22 -20.86
CA HIS A 585 11.88 -11.85 -21.25
C HIS A 585 10.40 -11.74 -21.62
N PHE A 586 9.89 -10.51 -21.55
CA PHE A 586 8.51 -10.17 -21.85
C PHE A 586 8.41 -9.16 -22.96
N ARG A 587 7.48 -9.38 -23.87
CA ARG A 587 7.09 -8.39 -24.87
C ARG A 587 5.59 -8.20 -24.85
N SER A 588 5.14 -6.99 -25.18
CA SER A 588 3.71 -6.67 -25.22
C SER A 588 3.34 -5.90 -26.49
N TRP A 589 2.07 -6.01 -26.89
CA TRP A 589 1.47 -5.30 -28.02
C TRP A 589 -0.06 -5.09 -27.82
N PRO A 590 -0.67 -4.06 -28.43
CA PRO A 590 -2.11 -3.80 -28.31
C PRO A 590 -2.96 -4.82 -29.07
N THR A 591 -4.23 -5.03 -28.66
CA THR A 591 -5.16 -5.98 -29.31
C THR A 591 -5.76 -5.45 -30.62
N PHE A 592 -5.95 -4.14 -30.77
CA PHE A 592 -6.47 -3.51 -31.99
C PHE A 592 -5.52 -2.46 -32.51
N ARG A 593 -5.16 -2.54 -33.80
CA ARG A 593 -4.63 -1.38 -34.52
C ARG A 593 -5.79 -0.46 -34.86
N SER A 594 -5.72 0.81 -34.49
CA SER A 594 -6.42 1.82 -35.30
C SER A 594 -5.76 1.77 -36.67
N ARG A 595 -6.44 1.16 -37.65
CA ARG A 595 -6.02 1.23 -39.05
C ARG A 595 -5.92 2.71 -39.39
N GLU A 596 -4.72 3.23 -39.62
CA GLU A 596 -4.60 4.61 -40.13
C GLU A 596 -5.44 4.68 -41.40
N PRO A 597 -6.38 5.64 -41.51
CA PRO A 597 -7.20 5.76 -42.70
C PRO A 597 -6.30 6.19 -43.87
N GLY A 598 -5.87 5.23 -44.68
CA GLY A 598 -5.08 5.48 -45.90
C GLY A 598 -4.05 4.42 -46.31
N SER A 599 -3.83 3.35 -45.53
CA SER A 599 -2.93 2.26 -45.98
C SER A 599 -3.71 1.25 -46.85
N ASP A 600 -3.73 1.49 -48.15
CA ASP A 600 -4.27 0.60 -49.20
C ASP A 600 -3.33 -0.59 -49.48
N ASP A 601 -3.05 -1.41 -48.46
CA ASP A 601 -2.47 -2.74 -48.67
C ASP A 601 -3.61 -3.77 -48.63
N GLU A 602 -4.35 -3.85 -49.74
CA GLU A 602 -5.20 -4.99 -50.08
C GLU A 602 -4.35 -5.96 -50.92
N ASP A 603 -4.40 -7.26 -50.61
CA ASP A 603 -3.82 -8.39 -51.35
C ASP A 603 -2.50 -9.01 -50.84
N SER A 604 -2.48 -9.51 -49.59
CA SER A 604 -1.65 -10.68 -49.29
C SER A 604 -2.37 -11.68 -48.37
N ASP A 605 -2.97 -12.70 -48.97
CA ASP A 605 -3.46 -13.93 -48.33
C ASP A 605 -2.31 -14.86 -47.86
N GLU A 606 -1.15 -14.31 -47.50
CA GLU A 606 -0.01 -15.07 -46.98
C GLU A 606 -0.12 -15.21 -45.46
N GLU A 607 0.04 -16.47 -45.00
CA GLU A 607 0.02 -16.93 -43.61
C GLU A 607 0.50 -15.88 -42.59
N GLU A 608 -0.43 -15.39 -41.76
CA GLU A 608 -0.12 -14.64 -40.54
C GLU A 608 0.76 -15.50 -39.60
N ASP A 609 2.08 -15.25 -39.55
CA ASP A 609 2.90 -15.18 -38.30
C ASP A 609 4.44 -15.09 -38.54
N PRO A 610 4.93 -13.96 -39.07
CA PRO A 610 6.22 -13.41 -38.58
C PRO A 610 6.10 -11.97 -38.05
N TRP A 611 4.95 -11.32 -38.26
CA TRP A 611 4.74 -9.90 -37.99
C TRP A 611 4.47 -9.58 -36.51
N VAL A 612 3.97 -10.53 -35.70
CA VAL A 612 3.68 -10.30 -34.27
C VAL A 612 4.95 -9.93 -33.48
N PHE A 613 6.11 -10.47 -33.85
CA PHE A 613 7.37 -10.16 -33.18
C PHE A 613 7.97 -8.80 -33.58
N ALA A 614 7.71 -8.32 -34.80
CA ALA A 614 8.29 -7.08 -35.33
C ALA A 614 7.75 -5.82 -34.63
N PHE A 615 6.54 -5.89 -34.05
CA PHE A 615 5.88 -4.78 -33.36
C PHE A 615 5.78 -4.98 -31.84
N SER A 616 6.30 -6.09 -31.33
CA SER A 616 6.36 -6.36 -29.90
C SER A 616 7.50 -5.56 -29.29
N GLU A 617 7.23 -4.78 -28.24
CA GLU A 617 8.30 -4.07 -27.52
C GLU A 617 8.58 -4.72 -26.18
N GLN A 618 9.86 -4.78 -25.84
CA GLN A 618 10.35 -5.28 -24.56
C GLN A 618 9.77 -4.42 -23.43
N GLN A 619 9.28 -5.08 -22.39
CA GLN A 619 8.80 -4.41 -21.19
C GLN A 619 9.92 -4.38 -20.15
N PHE A 620 10.08 -3.22 -19.50
CA PHE A 620 11.03 -3.04 -18.42
C PHE A 620 10.31 -3.11 -17.07
N THR A 621 11.03 -3.54 -16.04
CA THR A 621 10.51 -3.52 -14.67
C THR A 621 10.26 -2.07 -14.25
N THR A 622 9.03 -1.79 -13.83
CA THR A 622 8.61 -0.47 -13.37
C THR A 622 8.42 -0.41 -11.86
N ARG A 623 8.45 -1.54 -11.16
CA ARG A 623 8.29 -1.64 -9.70
C ARG A 623 9.33 -2.55 -9.08
N GLY A 624 9.95 -2.11 -7.97
CA GLY A 624 10.98 -2.86 -7.25
C GLY A 624 10.45 -3.87 -6.23
N THR A 625 9.15 -3.83 -5.90
CA THR A 625 8.54 -4.59 -4.79
C THR A 625 8.80 -6.10 -4.88
N VAL A 626 8.69 -6.68 -6.08
CA VAL A 626 8.93 -8.13 -6.30
C VAL A 626 10.37 -8.52 -5.98
N ILE A 627 11.34 -7.67 -6.32
CA ILE A 627 12.77 -7.90 -6.11
C ILE A 627 13.07 -7.88 -4.62
N THR A 628 12.56 -6.88 -3.91
CA THR A 628 12.77 -6.75 -2.47
C THR A 628 12.04 -7.84 -1.70
N ALA A 629 10.81 -8.20 -2.09
CA ALA A 629 10.07 -9.33 -1.52
C ALA A 629 10.82 -10.65 -1.71
N ARG A 630 11.41 -10.87 -2.90
CA ARG A 630 12.28 -12.02 -3.16
C ARG A 630 13.51 -12.02 -2.25
N GLY A 631 14.19 -10.88 -2.14
CA GLY A 631 15.33 -10.71 -1.24
C GLY A 631 14.97 -11.02 0.22
N ALA A 632 13.88 -10.44 0.71
CA ALA A 632 13.32 -10.65 2.03
C ALA A 632 13.02 -12.13 2.29
N TYR A 633 12.32 -12.78 1.35
CA TYR A 633 11.98 -14.20 1.43
C TYR A 633 13.24 -15.07 1.47
N LEU A 634 14.19 -14.87 0.56
CA LEU A 634 15.41 -15.68 0.50
C LEU A 634 16.24 -15.56 1.78
N GLN A 635 16.34 -14.36 2.35
CA GLN A 635 17.08 -14.11 3.58
C GLN A 635 16.40 -14.75 4.81
N ALA A 636 15.09 -14.59 4.94
CA ALA A 636 14.33 -15.13 6.06
C ALA A 636 14.14 -16.67 5.98
N TYR A 637 13.77 -17.19 4.80
CA TYR A 637 13.55 -18.62 4.58
C TYR A 637 14.82 -19.47 4.78
N ALA A 638 15.99 -18.92 4.43
CA ALA A 638 17.27 -19.60 4.68
C ALA A 638 17.54 -19.82 6.18
N ARG A 639 17.09 -18.90 7.05
CA ARG A 639 17.15 -19.02 8.51
C ARG A 639 16.10 -20.02 9.04
N GLU A 640 14.86 -19.90 8.59
CA GLU A 640 13.75 -20.75 9.07
C GLU A 640 13.93 -22.25 8.73
N ARG A 641 14.74 -22.60 7.72
CA ARG A 641 15.06 -24.00 7.38
C ARG A 641 16.46 -24.47 7.76
N GLY A 642 17.19 -23.72 8.59
CA GLY A 642 18.38 -24.20 9.30
C GLY A 642 19.51 -24.73 8.39
N ARG A 643 19.89 -24.01 7.32
CA ARG A 643 21.04 -24.45 6.52
C ARG A 643 22.40 -24.21 7.18
N GLU A 644 22.50 -23.38 8.22
CA GLU A 644 23.73 -23.24 9.02
C GLU A 644 23.42 -23.02 10.52
N PHE A 645 23.62 -24.09 11.31
CA PHE A 645 24.01 -24.15 12.72
C PHE A 645 23.04 -24.03 13.92
N GLU A 646 21.73 -23.82 13.78
CA GLU A 646 20.80 -24.04 14.92
C GLU A 646 19.49 -24.70 14.46
N GLU A 647 18.86 -25.49 15.35
CA GLU A 647 17.47 -25.92 15.15
C GLU A 647 16.63 -24.65 14.92
N PRO A 648 15.77 -24.61 13.88
CA PRO A 648 14.95 -23.43 13.65
C PRO A 648 14.14 -23.18 14.92
N GLY A 649 14.32 -22.01 15.53
CA GLY A 649 13.67 -21.69 16.81
C GLY A 649 12.13 -21.75 16.74
N ARG A 650 11.55 -21.81 15.52
CA ARG A 650 10.11 -21.78 15.22
C ARG A 650 9.74 -22.53 13.94
N ASP A 651 8.67 -23.32 13.99
CA ASP A 651 7.88 -23.67 12.81
C ASP A 651 6.73 -22.66 12.68
N ARG A 652 7.03 -21.51 12.07
CA ARG A 652 6.04 -20.45 11.86
C ARG A 652 4.84 -20.93 11.03
N GLY A 653 5.07 -21.88 10.12
CA GLY A 653 4.01 -22.53 9.35
C GLY A 653 3.04 -23.32 10.22
N GLN A 654 3.54 -23.94 11.29
CA GLN A 654 2.72 -24.59 12.31
C GLN A 654 2.04 -23.57 13.25
N GLU A 655 2.75 -22.56 13.76
CA GLU A 655 2.18 -21.52 14.62
C GLU A 655 1.01 -20.79 13.93
N LEU A 656 1.15 -20.47 12.63
CA LEU A 656 0.11 -19.81 11.87
C LEU A 656 -1.12 -20.70 11.63
N LYS A 657 -0.91 -22.00 11.41
CA LYS A 657 -2.01 -22.97 11.33
C LYS A 657 -2.74 -23.09 12.67
N GLU A 658 -2.00 -23.08 13.79
CA GLU A 658 -2.56 -23.15 15.14
C GLU A 658 -3.37 -21.90 15.52
N ARG A 659 -3.00 -20.73 14.98
CA ARG A 659 -3.73 -19.46 15.17
C ARG A 659 -4.99 -19.31 14.30
N GLY A 660 -5.36 -20.33 13.54
CA GLY A 660 -6.50 -20.26 12.62
C GLY A 660 -6.23 -19.49 11.33
N GLY A 661 -4.95 -19.21 11.03
CA GLY A 661 -4.53 -18.56 9.79
C GLY A 661 -4.79 -19.40 8.54
N TYR A 662 -4.66 -18.77 7.38
CA TYR A 662 -4.97 -19.34 6.08
C TYR A 662 -4.24 -20.69 5.82
N LYS A 663 -4.97 -21.76 5.51
CA LYS A 663 -4.39 -23.13 5.47
C LYS A 663 -3.64 -23.44 4.17
N ASP A 664 -3.99 -22.78 3.07
CA ASP A 664 -3.51 -23.06 1.72
C ASP A 664 -2.59 -21.95 1.21
N TRP A 665 -1.48 -21.76 1.94
CA TRP A 665 -0.51 -20.71 1.67
C TRP A 665 -0.03 -20.67 0.22
N PRO A 666 0.22 -19.46 -0.33
CA PRO A 666 0.99 -19.33 -1.55
C PRO A 666 2.36 -20.01 -1.39
N ASP A 667 2.81 -20.74 -2.42
CA ASP A 667 4.16 -21.33 -2.42
C ASP A 667 5.20 -20.23 -2.66
N MET A 668 5.54 -19.51 -1.59
CA MET A 668 6.51 -18.42 -1.61
C MET A 668 7.91 -18.87 -2.06
N ALA A 669 8.20 -20.18 -2.07
CA ALA A 669 9.44 -20.71 -2.64
C ALA A 669 9.62 -20.37 -4.11
N TRP A 670 8.54 -20.02 -4.81
CA TRP A 670 8.63 -19.53 -6.18
C TRP A 670 9.37 -18.19 -6.31
N LEU A 671 9.36 -17.30 -5.31
CA LEU A 671 10.17 -16.07 -5.36
C LEU A 671 11.64 -16.40 -5.65
N SER A 672 12.16 -17.49 -5.08
CA SER A 672 13.53 -17.94 -5.36
C SER A 672 13.79 -18.30 -6.83
N ARG A 673 12.74 -18.70 -7.56
CA ARG A 673 12.76 -19.19 -8.94
C ARG A 673 12.40 -18.13 -9.98
N CYS A 674 11.95 -16.93 -9.58
CA CYS A 674 11.81 -15.81 -10.52
C CYS A 674 13.16 -15.56 -11.21
N PRO A 675 13.24 -15.68 -12.54
CA PRO A 675 14.47 -15.43 -13.28
C PRO A 675 14.99 -14.02 -13.01
N LEU A 676 16.29 -13.93 -12.79
CA LEU A 676 16.97 -12.71 -12.36
C LEU A 676 16.96 -11.61 -13.43
N LEU A 677 17.06 -12.03 -14.69
CA LEU A 677 17.04 -11.16 -15.88
C LEU A 677 15.66 -10.59 -16.19
N LEU A 678 14.60 -10.98 -15.47
CA LEU A 678 13.30 -10.31 -15.57
C LEU A 678 13.37 -8.84 -15.12
N PHE A 679 14.34 -8.52 -14.28
CA PHE A 679 14.43 -7.24 -13.60
C PHE A 679 15.52 -6.31 -14.13
N GLU A 680 16.41 -6.83 -14.99
CA GLU A 680 17.48 -6.11 -15.70
C GLU A 680 16.98 -5.67 -17.09
#